data_AF-W2SJF7-F1
#
_entry.id   AF-W2SJF7-F1
#
_cell.length_a   1.000
_cell.length_b   1.000
_cell.length_c   1.000
_cell.angle_alpha   90.00
_cell.angle_beta   90.00
_cell.angle_gamma   90.00
#
_symmetry.space_group_name_H-M   'P 1'
#
loop_
_entity.id
_entity.type
_entity.pdbx_description
1 polymer ?
#
loop_
_entity_poly.entity_id
_entity_poly.type
_entity_poly.pdbx_seq_one_letter_code
_entity_poly.pdbx_strand_id
1 'polypeptide(L)'
;MFTVGRIRIIIQWIQKETSNVYCSKEYSSIYCVRMSARITGRWPLSVSLKDCGNSTKCLCVLPHNADTSMASSTYCASLSKWQYTFCNGCDWWGRCTRSFGLTGEEECVCDEESHALCFAIESAAKHYGNQKGAGNKKHIRVRRDKIRIYEKILSQYEGILAVYSMCGCTSKHGCVAIKEKQVTNTSAACLCFYNKKNDQLWPCYEQSQWQERKCSRCSSFGDCHFADDTSDAIYDCFCALPIRMCVRIDPPDGNVTDLSERIVKFWDILPSTTMSPMLKKKVDREKAYGYTGVKDPIALKAKAMENIIFAVDQLTEVEKWAISYNKSEFIIKCSFNGKECNVNEDFEAYLDPSFGACFTYTGSRHMNKTNERAGPAYGLRLETFVNISEYLPTTEAAGVRLTVHSLLEQPFPDTLGYSAPTGFVSSFGIRLKSMTRLPAPYGDCIREGKDDDFIFVDKQYNTEGCQRSCIQRHLATRCGCGDPRYPPFRATRNCPVDDPAKRECLKREISYAMRHSKQIGCRCSQPCSQDVYSVSYSASRWPAVPGDQSGCPNGMAPHHCLMYKREQGAMIEVYFEQLNYESLLESEAYGWPNLLSDFGGQLGLWMGVSVITIMEVCILIFDVILTIFGVTTGRKRTYSAKKTMSTFRYSMTKH
;
A
#
# COMPACT_ATOMS: atom_id res chain seq x y z
N MET A 1 30.20 -23.45 -25.00
CA MET A 1 31.39 -23.32 -24.13
C MET A 1 31.07 -22.20 -23.13
N PHE A 2 30.82 -22.54 -21.87
CA PHE A 2 30.74 -21.70 -20.64
C PHE A 2 30.25 -20.24 -20.82
N THR A 3 29.06 -19.82 -20.37
CA THR A 3 28.67 -19.81 -18.96
C THR A 3 27.16 -19.63 -18.79
N VAL A 4 26.47 -20.75 -18.55
CA VAL A 4 25.32 -20.80 -17.63
C VAL A 4 25.92 -20.53 -16.25
N GLY A 5 26.00 -19.26 -15.85
CA GLY A 5 26.84 -18.88 -14.73
C GLY A 5 26.58 -17.46 -14.24
N ARG A 6 25.33 -17.12 -13.91
CA ARG A 6 25.04 -16.02 -12.96
C ARG A 6 23.66 -16.00 -12.31
N ILE A 7 22.80 -16.99 -12.57
CA ILE A 7 21.62 -17.30 -11.73
C ILE A 7 21.98 -18.23 -10.55
N ARG A 8 23.25 -18.67 -10.46
CA ARG A 8 23.77 -19.46 -9.33
C ARG A 8 24.44 -18.65 -8.21
N ILE A 9 24.66 -17.34 -8.37
CA ILE A 9 25.46 -16.56 -7.39
C ILE A 9 24.59 -15.71 -6.44
N ILE A 10 23.40 -15.26 -6.85
CA ILE A 10 22.48 -14.57 -5.91
C ILE A 10 21.66 -15.58 -5.09
N ILE A 11 21.45 -16.80 -5.61
CA ILE A 11 20.91 -17.93 -4.84
C ILE A 11 21.99 -18.59 -3.95
N GLN A 12 23.28 -18.29 -4.11
CA GLN A 12 24.35 -18.77 -3.20
C GLN A 12 24.81 -17.77 -2.13
N TRP A 13 24.33 -16.53 -2.12
CA TRP A 13 24.69 -15.55 -1.09
C TRP A 13 23.57 -15.19 -0.11
N ILE A 14 22.31 -15.54 -0.40
CA ILE A 14 21.20 -15.54 0.58
C ILE A 14 20.92 -16.96 1.13
N GLN A 15 21.72 -17.94 0.71
CA GLN A 15 21.63 -19.33 1.18
C GLN A 15 22.95 -19.81 1.81
N LYS A 16 23.59 -18.92 2.57
CA LYS A 16 24.74 -19.26 3.42
C LYS A 16 24.58 -18.76 4.86
N GLU A 17 23.39 -18.96 5.40
CA GLU A 17 23.20 -19.24 6.83
C GLU A 17 22.00 -20.17 7.07
N THR A 18 21.78 -21.12 6.15
CA THR A 18 21.00 -22.32 6.45
C THR A 18 21.93 -23.35 7.07
N SER A 19 22.06 -23.34 8.40
CA SER A 19 22.51 -24.55 9.10
C SER A 19 21.50 -25.63 8.75
N ASN A 20 21.97 -26.66 8.07
CA ASN A 20 21.20 -27.87 7.86
C ASN A 20 20.80 -28.42 9.24
N VAL A 21 19.49 -28.45 9.51
CA VAL A 21 18.95 -29.01 10.74
C VAL A 21 18.82 -30.51 10.52
N TYR A 22 19.80 -31.27 10.99
CA TYR A 22 19.73 -32.73 10.94
C TYR A 22 18.97 -33.23 12.17
N CYS A 23 17.95 -34.06 11.98
CA CYS A 23 17.26 -34.73 13.07
C CYS A 23 17.88 -36.11 13.31
N SER A 24 18.46 -36.34 14.49
CA SER A 24 19.14 -37.55 14.93
C SER A 24 18.33 -38.27 16.01
N LYS A 25 18.56 -39.58 16.21
CA LYS A 25 17.89 -40.41 17.22
C LYS A 25 18.88 -40.72 18.36
N GLU A 26 18.51 -40.36 19.58
CA GLU A 26 19.14 -40.87 20.80
C GLU A 26 18.02 -41.28 21.77
N TYR A 27 18.02 -42.55 22.21
CA TYR A 27 17.00 -43.20 23.06
C TYR A 27 15.54 -42.79 22.83
N SER A 28 14.82 -43.54 21.98
CA SER A 28 13.36 -43.45 21.73
C SER A 28 12.79 -42.09 21.25
N SER A 29 13.59 -41.04 21.10
CA SER A 29 13.16 -39.67 20.75
C SER A 29 13.95 -39.07 19.57
N ILE A 30 13.37 -38.08 18.88
CA ILE A 30 13.97 -37.37 17.74
C ILE A 30 14.50 -35.99 18.21
N TYR A 31 15.76 -35.70 17.89
CA TYR A 31 16.48 -34.47 18.27
C TYR A 31 17.02 -33.76 17.04
N CYS A 32 16.84 -32.44 16.91
CA CYS A 32 17.28 -31.69 15.73
C CYS A 32 18.45 -30.72 16.04
N VAL A 33 19.49 -30.70 15.21
CA VAL A 33 20.83 -30.16 15.57
C VAL A 33 20.92 -28.64 15.72
N ARG A 34 20.01 -27.85 15.14
CA ARG A 34 20.09 -26.36 15.21
C ARG A 34 19.35 -25.73 16.40
N MET A 35 18.48 -26.50 17.06
CA MET A 35 17.83 -26.13 18.31
C MET A 35 17.65 -27.43 19.08
N SER A 36 18.30 -27.59 20.24
CA SER A 36 18.25 -28.76 21.12
C SER A 36 16.86 -29.00 21.75
N ALA A 37 15.82 -28.98 20.93
CA ALA A 37 14.42 -29.19 21.28
C ALA A 37 13.99 -30.61 20.91
N ARG A 38 13.33 -31.28 21.87
CA ARG A 38 12.68 -32.57 21.65
C ARG A 38 11.41 -32.34 20.83
N ILE A 39 11.26 -33.05 19.71
CA ILE A 39 10.10 -32.93 18.82
C ILE A 39 9.18 -34.14 19.01
N THR A 40 7.91 -33.89 19.32
CA THR A 40 6.84 -34.90 19.34
C THR A 40 5.72 -34.51 18.39
N GLY A 41 5.10 -35.51 17.74
CA GLY A 41 3.94 -35.29 16.89
C GLY A 41 2.76 -34.75 17.69
N ARG A 42 2.04 -33.79 17.13
CA ARG A 42 0.81 -33.27 17.74
C ARG A 42 -0.33 -34.27 17.54
N TRP A 43 -1.03 -34.61 18.62
CA TRP A 43 -2.15 -35.55 18.58
C TRP A 43 -3.23 -35.08 17.57
N PRO A 44 -3.83 -35.96 16.74
CA PRO A 44 -3.85 -37.43 16.79
C PRO A 44 -2.69 -38.13 16.06
N LEU A 45 -1.65 -37.40 15.65
CA LEU A 45 -0.50 -37.97 14.95
C LEU A 45 0.66 -38.26 15.91
N SER A 46 1.33 -39.37 15.65
CA SER A 46 2.59 -39.78 16.24
C SER A 46 3.67 -39.77 15.16
N VAL A 47 4.86 -39.34 15.53
CA VAL A 47 6.02 -39.35 14.65
C VAL A 47 6.97 -40.44 15.13
N SER A 48 7.27 -41.41 14.26
CA SER A 48 8.13 -42.54 14.59
C SER A 48 9.19 -42.78 13.51
N LEU A 49 10.36 -43.26 13.91
CA LEU A 49 11.42 -43.68 13.00
C LEU A 49 11.28 -45.17 12.69
N LYS A 50 11.24 -45.54 11.41
CA LYS A 50 11.23 -46.93 10.91
C LYS A 50 12.37 -47.17 9.92
N ASP A 51 12.79 -48.41 9.78
CA ASP A 51 13.81 -48.79 8.79
C ASP A 51 13.16 -48.95 7.41
N CYS A 52 13.62 -48.18 6.43
CA CYS A 52 13.30 -48.39 5.03
C CYS A 52 14.38 -49.31 4.45
N GLY A 53 13.98 -50.40 3.79
CA GLY A 53 14.90 -51.40 3.23
C GLY A 53 16.07 -50.77 2.45
N ASN A 54 17.26 -51.36 2.62
CA ASN A 54 18.59 -50.85 2.27
C ASN A 54 18.99 -49.56 3.03
N SER A 55 19.41 -49.76 4.28
CA SER A 55 20.29 -48.89 5.08
C SER A 55 19.89 -47.43 5.26
N THR A 56 18.62 -47.05 5.09
CA THR A 56 18.15 -45.68 5.32
C THR A 56 17.02 -45.63 6.37
N LYS A 57 17.18 -44.74 7.36
CA LYS A 57 16.15 -44.48 8.38
C LYS A 57 15.08 -43.55 7.79
N CYS A 58 13.82 -43.93 7.93
CA CYS A 58 12.67 -43.14 7.50
C CYS A 58 11.91 -42.57 8.69
N LEU A 59 11.41 -41.35 8.53
CA LEU A 59 10.48 -40.73 9.46
C LEU A 59 9.06 -40.97 8.95
N CYS A 60 8.23 -41.55 9.81
CA CYS A 60 6.87 -41.95 9.53
C CYS A 60 5.89 -41.22 10.45
N VAL A 61 4.88 -40.60 9.85
CA VAL A 61 3.77 -39.96 10.56
C VAL A 61 2.58 -40.92 10.54
N LEU A 62 2.12 -41.29 11.74
CA LEU A 62 1.13 -42.34 11.97
C LEU A 62 0.02 -41.82 12.90
N PRO A 63 -1.27 -42.10 12.63
CA PRO A 63 -2.31 -41.85 13.62
C PRO A 63 -2.09 -42.73 14.86
N HIS A 64 -2.40 -42.18 16.03
CA HIS A 64 -2.08 -42.77 17.34
C HIS A 64 -2.73 -44.15 17.61
N ASN A 65 -3.75 -44.54 16.82
CA ASN A 65 -4.51 -45.79 16.94
C ASN A 65 -4.62 -46.54 15.59
N ALA A 66 -3.50 -46.83 14.92
CA ALA A 66 -3.50 -47.76 13.80
C ALA A 66 -3.32 -49.20 14.29
N ASP A 67 -4.43 -49.86 14.66
CA ASP A 67 -4.51 -51.32 14.52
C ASP A 67 -4.33 -51.68 13.04
N THR A 68 -3.66 -52.79 12.78
CA THR A 68 -3.06 -53.22 11.50
C THR A 68 -4.04 -53.54 10.35
N SER A 69 -5.21 -52.89 10.27
CA SER A 69 -6.22 -53.16 9.23
C SER A 69 -6.84 -51.93 8.53
N MET A 70 -6.29 -50.71 8.64
CA MET A 70 -6.67 -49.57 7.78
C MET A 70 -5.45 -48.83 7.21
N ALA A 71 -5.20 -49.03 5.92
CA ALA A 71 -4.05 -48.50 5.18
C ALA A 71 -4.37 -47.20 4.41
N SER A 72 -4.75 -46.10 5.07
CA SER A 72 -5.04 -44.85 4.33
C SER A 72 -4.48 -43.54 4.89
N SER A 73 -3.68 -43.52 5.96
CA SER A 73 -3.09 -42.26 6.44
C SER A 73 -1.71 -42.41 7.10
N THR A 74 -0.87 -43.29 6.57
CA THR A 74 0.53 -43.38 7.00
C THR A 74 1.42 -42.76 5.92
N TYR A 75 2.14 -41.69 6.25
CA TYR A 75 3.14 -41.11 5.35
C TYR A 75 4.54 -41.36 5.90
N CYS A 76 5.40 -41.98 5.11
CA CYS A 76 6.79 -42.29 5.45
C CYS A 76 7.71 -41.79 4.34
N ALA A 77 8.74 -41.04 4.70
CA ALA A 77 9.80 -40.62 3.78
C ALA A 77 11.17 -40.69 4.46
N SER A 78 12.24 -40.78 3.65
CA SER A 78 13.62 -40.77 4.15
C SER A 78 13.85 -39.55 5.05
N LEU A 79 14.59 -39.73 6.14
CA LEU A 79 14.88 -38.68 7.12
C LEU A 79 15.52 -37.43 6.49
N SER A 80 16.24 -37.60 5.38
CA SER A 80 16.88 -36.50 4.64
C SER A 80 15.90 -35.61 3.87
N LYS A 81 14.63 -36.01 3.72
CA LYS A 81 13.59 -35.26 2.97
C LYS A 81 12.73 -34.36 3.87
N TRP A 82 12.90 -34.46 5.19
CA TRP A 82 12.08 -33.74 6.16
C TRP A 82 12.75 -32.44 6.60
N GLN A 83 12.00 -31.34 6.56
CA GLN A 83 12.45 -30.01 6.97
C GLN A 83 11.56 -29.46 8.09
N TYR A 84 12.18 -29.00 9.18
CA TYR A 84 11.51 -28.23 10.23
C TYR A 84 11.22 -26.80 9.74
N THR A 85 9.98 -26.33 9.93
CA THR A 85 9.55 -24.98 9.52
C THR A 85 8.34 -24.51 10.34
N PHE A 86 7.80 -23.33 10.02
CA PHE A 86 6.55 -22.83 10.60
C PHE A 86 5.41 -23.02 9.59
N CYS A 87 4.19 -23.21 10.10
CA CYS A 87 3.01 -23.48 9.30
C CYS A 87 1.80 -22.66 9.75
N ASN A 88 0.83 -22.53 8.83
CA ASN A 88 -0.46 -21.88 9.07
C ASN A 88 -1.61 -22.84 8.72
N GLY A 89 -2.77 -22.62 9.36
CA GLY A 89 -4.02 -23.28 9.00
C GLY A 89 -4.00 -24.80 9.18
N CYS A 90 -3.46 -25.29 10.30
CA CYS A 90 -3.43 -26.72 10.61
C CYS A 90 -4.86 -27.26 10.84
N ASP A 91 -5.18 -28.38 10.18
CA ASP A 91 -6.40 -29.13 10.43
C ASP A 91 -6.33 -29.89 11.78
N TRP A 92 -7.46 -30.42 12.21
CA TRP A 92 -7.56 -31.20 13.45
C TRP A 92 -6.80 -32.54 13.44
N TRP A 93 -6.30 -32.98 12.26
CA TRP A 93 -5.38 -34.11 12.13
C TRP A 93 -3.92 -33.65 12.20
N GLY A 94 -3.64 -32.37 12.43
CA GLY A 94 -2.29 -31.83 12.45
C GLY A 94 -1.67 -31.67 11.07
N ARG A 95 -2.43 -31.76 9.96
CA ARG A 95 -1.93 -31.42 8.61
C ARG A 95 -2.01 -29.93 8.42
N CYS A 96 -0.90 -29.33 8.01
CA CYS A 96 -0.76 -27.89 7.90
C CYS A 96 -0.37 -27.47 6.50
N THR A 97 -0.51 -26.17 6.23
CA THR A 97 0.07 -25.55 5.03
C THR A 97 1.37 -24.83 5.40
N ARG A 98 2.42 -25.04 4.60
CA ARG A 98 3.72 -24.42 4.82
C ARG A 98 3.61 -22.90 4.75
N SER A 99 4.13 -22.17 5.72
CA SER A 99 4.23 -20.71 5.61
C SER A 99 5.49 -20.34 4.83
N PHE A 100 5.34 -19.49 3.81
CA PHE A 100 6.47 -19.00 3.01
C PHE A 100 7.23 -17.82 3.68
N GLY A 101 6.75 -17.32 4.83
CA GLY A 101 7.40 -16.28 5.63
C GLY A 101 7.92 -16.81 6.97
N LEU A 102 8.77 -16.01 7.65
CA LEU A 102 9.32 -16.31 8.98
C LEU A 102 8.29 -16.23 10.12
N THR A 103 7.03 -15.92 9.81
CA THR A 103 5.92 -15.79 10.74
C THR A 103 4.85 -16.83 10.42
N GLY A 104 4.98 -18.02 11.00
CA GLY A 104 3.88 -18.99 11.07
C GLY A 104 3.39 -19.13 12.52
N GLU A 105 2.11 -19.45 12.69
CA GLU A 105 1.49 -19.53 14.01
C GLU A 105 1.90 -20.79 14.79
N GLU A 106 2.31 -21.85 14.08
CA GLU A 106 2.64 -23.16 14.65
C GLU A 106 3.93 -23.76 14.08
N GLU A 107 4.62 -24.59 14.88
CA GLU A 107 5.82 -25.33 14.48
C GLU A 107 5.42 -26.63 13.76
N CYS A 108 6.07 -26.95 12.65
CA CYS A 108 5.72 -28.10 11.81
C CYS A 108 6.95 -28.74 11.14
N VAL A 109 6.81 -29.99 10.70
CA VAL A 109 7.78 -30.67 9.82
C VAL A 109 7.13 -30.93 8.46
N CYS A 110 7.79 -30.53 7.39
CA CYS A 110 7.32 -30.65 6.01
C CYS A 110 8.25 -31.52 5.17
N ASP A 111 7.70 -32.19 4.18
CA ASP A 111 8.46 -32.87 3.13
C ASP A 111 8.81 -31.90 1.99
N GLU A 112 10.08 -31.92 1.55
CA GLU A 112 10.65 -30.95 0.60
C GLU A 112 10.16 -31.14 -0.83
N GLU A 113 9.94 -32.38 -1.29
CA GLU A 113 9.58 -32.67 -2.70
C GLU A 113 8.09 -32.43 -3.00
N SER A 114 7.21 -32.61 -2.01
CA SER A 114 5.77 -32.58 -2.22
C SER A 114 5.14 -31.19 -2.01
N HIS A 115 5.85 -30.24 -1.39
CA HIS A 115 5.42 -28.84 -1.09
C HIS A 115 4.06 -28.68 -0.35
N ALA A 116 3.30 -29.75 -0.12
CA ALA A 116 1.92 -29.76 0.34
C ALA A 116 1.70 -30.66 1.57
N LEU A 117 2.72 -31.40 2.02
CA LEU A 117 2.62 -32.31 3.16
C LEU A 117 3.44 -31.78 4.34
N CYS A 118 2.76 -31.07 5.25
CA CYS A 118 3.32 -30.58 6.51
C CYS A 118 2.50 -31.07 7.71
N PHE A 119 3.18 -31.37 8.82
CA PHE A 119 2.55 -31.87 10.03
C PHE A 119 2.97 -31.06 11.27
N ALA A 120 2.00 -30.63 12.08
CA ALA A 120 2.22 -29.87 13.31
C ALA A 120 2.97 -30.71 14.36
N ILE A 121 3.85 -30.05 15.10
CA ILE A 121 4.65 -30.66 16.17
C ILE A 121 4.65 -29.78 17.42
N GLU A 122 4.97 -30.39 18.56
CA GLU A 122 5.13 -29.70 19.84
C GLU A 122 6.60 -29.71 20.28
N SER A 123 7.14 -28.54 20.64
CA SER A 123 8.48 -28.40 21.22
C SER A 123 8.45 -28.31 22.74
N ALA A 124 9.39 -29.02 23.40
CA ALA A 124 9.48 -29.07 24.86
C ALA A 124 10.08 -27.81 25.54
N ALA A 125 10.26 -26.69 24.82
CA ALA A 125 11.09 -25.56 25.27
C ALA A 125 10.39 -24.51 26.16
N LYS A 126 9.13 -24.69 26.57
CA LYS A 126 8.36 -23.69 27.37
C LYS A 126 8.29 -23.96 28.87
N HIS A 127 9.34 -24.51 29.48
CA HIS A 127 9.43 -24.64 30.94
C HIS A 127 10.80 -24.18 31.46
N TYR A 128 11.05 -22.86 31.57
CA TYR A 128 11.99 -22.30 32.55
C TYR A 128 11.73 -20.80 32.75
N GLY A 129 11.48 -20.37 33.99
CA GLY A 129 11.46 -18.95 34.37
C GLY A 129 10.32 -18.51 35.28
N ASN A 130 10.16 -19.13 36.45
CA ASN A 130 9.30 -18.62 37.53
C ASN A 130 10.18 -17.74 38.45
N GLN A 131 10.16 -16.42 38.30
CA GLN A 131 10.68 -15.48 39.30
C GLN A 131 9.53 -14.74 39.98
N LYS A 132 9.37 -15.00 41.29
CA LYS A 132 8.51 -14.25 42.19
C LYS A 132 9.10 -12.87 42.43
N GLY A 133 8.34 -11.83 42.11
CA GLY A 133 8.57 -10.45 42.56
C GLY A 133 7.24 -9.83 42.97
N ALA A 134 7.02 -9.71 44.27
CA ALA A 134 5.80 -9.17 44.87
C ALA A 134 5.69 -7.65 44.61
N GLY A 135 4.54 -7.20 44.12
CA GLY A 135 4.21 -5.78 43.97
C GLY A 135 2.73 -5.56 44.23
N ASN A 136 2.41 -5.03 45.42
CA ASN A 136 1.07 -4.64 45.86
C ASN A 136 0.38 -3.71 44.85
N LYS A 137 -0.74 -4.13 44.27
CA LYS A 137 -1.72 -3.23 43.67
C LYS A 137 -3.07 -3.40 44.38
N LYS A 138 -3.52 -2.31 45.01
CA LYS A 138 -4.80 -2.20 45.72
C LYS A 138 -5.96 -2.59 44.79
N HIS A 139 -6.78 -3.54 45.22
CA HIS A 139 -8.04 -3.86 44.55
C HIS A 139 -9.07 -2.75 44.80
N ILE A 140 -9.51 -2.10 43.72
CA ILE A 140 -10.77 -1.33 43.71
C ILE A 140 -11.91 -2.35 43.58
N ARG A 141 -12.79 -2.39 44.58
CA ARG A 141 -13.96 -3.27 44.61
C ARG A 141 -15.05 -2.67 43.74
N VAL A 142 -15.21 -3.19 42.52
CA VAL A 142 -16.42 -2.97 41.71
C VAL A 142 -17.39 -4.11 42.02
N ARG A 143 -18.61 -3.80 42.49
CA ARG A 143 -19.70 -4.77 42.59
C ARG A 143 -20.02 -5.27 41.17
N ARG A 144 -19.73 -6.54 40.89
CA ARG A 144 -20.22 -7.23 39.70
C ARG A 144 -21.56 -7.87 40.00
N ASP A 145 -22.50 -7.74 39.08
CA ASP A 145 -23.75 -8.49 39.05
C ASP A 145 -23.49 -10.00 39.11
N LYS A 146 -24.49 -10.77 39.57
CA LYS A 146 -24.43 -12.24 39.64
C LYS A 146 -24.21 -12.82 38.24
N ILE A 147 -22.96 -13.06 37.87
CA ILE A 147 -22.57 -13.79 36.65
C ILE A 147 -23.26 -15.17 36.69
N ARG A 148 -23.93 -15.56 35.60
CA ARG A 148 -24.58 -16.87 35.51
C ARG A 148 -23.51 -17.97 35.48
N ILE A 149 -23.76 -19.11 36.11
CA ILE A 149 -22.75 -20.18 36.32
C ILE A 149 -22.05 -20.60 35.01
N TYR A 150 -22.79 -20.68 33.90
CA TYR A 150 -22.22 -21.02 32.59
C TYR A 150 -21.30 -19.94 32.00
N GLU A 151 -21.52 -18.65 32.28
CA GLU A 151 -20.63 -17.55 31.83
C GLU A 151 -19.29 -17.58 32.57
N LYS A 152 -19.29 -18.01 33.85
CA LYS A 152 -18.07 -18.24 34.62
C LYS A 152 -17.26 -19.39 33.98
N ILE A 153 -17.92 -20.52 33.69
CA ILE A 153 -17.30 -21.71 33.08
C ILE A 153 -16.75 -21.39 31.68
N LEU A 154 -17.50 -20.64 30.87
CA LEU A 154 -17.04 -20.17 29.56
C LEU A 154 -15.85 -19.21 29.66
N SER A 155 -15.70 -18.44 30.73
CA SER A 155 -14.61 -17.45 30.86
C SER A 155 -13.25 -18.04 31.26
N GLN A 156 -13.20 -19.28 31.77
CA GLN A 156 -11.99 -19.87 32.34
C GLN A 156 -11.06 -20.52 31.31
N TYR A 157 -11.59 -21.01 30.18
CA TYR A 157 -10.83 -21.74 29.18
C TYR A 157 -11.05 -21.19 27.76
N GLU A 158 -9.96 -21.05 27.00
CA GLU A 158 -9.95 -20.37 25.69
C GLU A 158 -10.20 -21.31 24.49
N GLY A 159 -10.23 -22.63 24.68
CA GLY A 159 -10.19 -23.60 23.59
C GLY A 159 -11.34 -24.60 23.56
N ILE A 160 -11.18 -25.73 24.27
CA ILE A 160 -12.05 -26.91 24.18
C ILE A 160 -12.74 -27.16 25.53
N LEU A 161 -14.04 -27.42 25.48
CA LEU A 161 -14.89 -27.69 26.64
C LEU A 161 -15.71 -28.96 26.41
N ALA A 162 -16.04 -29.69 27.48
CA ALA A 162 -17.12 -30.67 27.43
C ALA A 162 -18.46 -29.94 27.54
N VAL A 163 -19.40 -30.31 26.68
CA VAL A 163 -20.72 -29.69 26.62
C VAL A 163 -21.79 -30.76 26.41
N TYR A 164 -22.91 -30.64 27.13
CA TYR A 164 -24.09 -31.49 26.92
C TYR A 164 -24.82 -31.10 25.63
N SER A 165 -25.14 -32.09 24.81
CA SER A 165 -25.97 -31.91 23.60
C SER A 165 -26.93 -33.08 23.40
N MET A 166 -27.96 -32.88 22.58
CA MET A 166 -28.83 -33.97 22.12
C MET A 166 -28.16 -34.69 20.96
N CYS A 167 -28.20 -36.01 20.93
CA CYS A 167 -27.48 -36.81 19.93
C CYS A 167 -28.30 -38.01 19.45
N GLY A 168 -27.99 -38.47 18.23
CA GLY A 168 -28.37 -39.80 17.75
C GLY A 168 -27.15 -40.72 17.80
N CYS A 169 -27.20 -41.78 18.61
CA CYS A 169 -26.12 -42.76 18.73
C CYS A 169 -26.43 -44.03 17.91
N THR A 170 -25.44 -44.56 17.20
CA THR A 170 -25.52 -45.87 16.54
C THR A 170 -24.45 -46.80 17.12
N SER A 171 -24.74 -48.09 17.25
CA SER A 171 -23.90 -49.05 18.02
C SER A 171 -22.51 -49.34 17.42
N LYS A 172 -22.16 -48.80 16.24
CA LYS A 172 -20.87 -49.04 15.56
C LYS A 172 -20.05 -47.77 15.26
N HIS A 173 -20.64 -46.58 15.33
CA HIS A 173 -19.96 -45.31 15.10
C HIS A 173 -20.48 -44.29 16.11
N GLY A 174 -19.58 -43.51 16.72
CA GLY A 174 -19.88 -42.56 17.81
C GLY A 174 -21.08 -41.64 17.54
N CYS A 175 -21.59 -41.03 18.59
CA CYS A 175 -22.84 -40.27 18.51
C CYS A 175 -22.70 -39.01 17.66
N VAL A 176 -23.76 -38.64 16.94
CA VAL A 176 -23.81 -37.39 16.15
C VAL A 176 -24.68 -36.38 16.90
N ALA A 177 -24.13 -35.20 17.20
CA ALA A 177 -24.86 -34.13 17.87
C ALA A 177 -25.87 -33.45 16.95
N ILE A 178 -27.05 -33.17 17.51
CA ILE A 178 -28.15 -32.43 16.90
C ILE A 178 -28.02 -30.98 17.40
N LYS A 179 -27.82 -30.04 16.48
CA LYS A 179 -27.62 -28.61 16.80
C LYS A 179 -28.93 -27.83 17.02
N GLU A 180 -30.08 -28.41 16.69
CA GLU A 180 -31.40 -27.77 16.78
C GLU A 180 -32.23 -28.27 17.97
N LYS A 181 -32.99 -27.37 18.59
CA LYS A 181 -33.87 -27.67 19.74
C LYS A 181 -35.18 -28.30 19.26
N GLN A 182 -35.13 -29.51 18.73
CA GLN A 182 -36.33 -30.33 18.53
C GLN A 182 -36.46 -31.34 19.65
N VAL A 183 -37.46 -31.14 20.51
CA VAL A 183 -37.85 -32.10 21.53
C VAL A 183 -38.54 -33.26 20.82
N THR A 184 -37.79 -34.30 20.51
CA THR A 184 -38.35 -35.61 20.14
C THR A 184 -38.13 -36.58 21.30
N ASN A 185 -39.16 -37.38 21.62
CA ASN A 185 -39.21 -38.35 22.72
C ASN A 185 -38.20 -39.52 22.60
N THR A 186 -37.18 -39.40 21.75
CA THR A 186 -36.15 -40.41 21.45
C THR A 186 -34.72 -39.85 21.52
N SER A 187 -34.53 -38.65 22.06
CA SER A 187 -33.20 -38.04 22.19
C SER A 187 -32.49 -38.46 23.47
N ALA A 188 -31.37 -39.17 23.34
CA ALA A 188 -30.46 -39.41 24.46
C ALA A 188 -29.58 -38.15 24.68
N ALA A 189 -29.28 -37.84 25.94
CA ALA A 189 -28.29 -36.81 26.26
C ALA A 189 -26.88 -37.37 26.04
N CYS A 190 -26.09 -36.72 25.18
CA CYS A 190 -24.67 -37.02 24.98
C CYS A 190 -23.77 -35.89 25.46
N LEU A 191 -22.50 -36.23 25.65
CA LEU A 191 -21.43 -35.28 25.86
C LEU A 191 -20.55 -35.17 24.62
N CYS A 192 -20.20 -33.94 24.28
CA CYS A 192 -19.39 -33.60 23.12
C CYS A 192 -18.26 -32.66 23.49
N PHE A 193 -17.20 -32.69 22.69
CA PHE A 193 -16.19 -31.64 22.68
C PHE A 193 -16.71 -30.45 21.87
N TYR A 194 -16.72 -29.27 22.50
CA TYR A 194 -17.08 -28.00 21.88
C TYR A 194 -15.82 -27.15 21.70
N ASN A 195 -15.51 -26.80 20.45
CA ASN A 195 -14.41 -25.90 20.11
C ASN A 195 -14.94 -24.46 19.96
N LYS A 196 -14.46 -23.60 20.85
CA LYS A 196 -14.91 -22.21 20.98
C LYS A 196 -14.46 -21.29 19.83
N LYS A 197 -13.43 -21.67 19.06
CA LYS A 197 -12.91 -20.85 17.95
C LYS A 197 -13.71 -20.98 16.66
N ASN A 198 -14.31 -22.14 16.41
CA ASN A 198 -14.95 -22.48 15.14
C ASN A 198 -16.37 -23.05 15.29
N ASP A 199 -16.94 -23.03 16.50
CA ASP A 199 -18.29 -23.52 16.84
C ASP A 199 -18.55 -24.97 16.42
N GLN A 200 -17.52 -25.80 16.46
CA GLN A 200 -17.60 -27.22 16.13
C GLN A 200 -17.91 -28.05 17.37
N LEU A 201 -18.86 -28.98 17.24
CA LEU A 201 -19.36 -29.85 18.30
C LEU A 201 -19.18 -31.32 17.89
N TRP A 202 -17.98 -31.87 18.12
CA TRP A 202 -17.56 -33.22 17.70
C TRP A 202 -16.19 -33.55 18.32
N PRO A 203 -15.86 -34.80 18.69
CA PRO A 203 -16.71 -35.99 18.68
C PRO A 203 -17.68 -36.05 19.87
N CYS A 204 -18.72 -36.87 19.76
CA CYS A 204 -19.73 -37.03 20.80
C CYS A 204 -19.91 -38.50 21.18
N TYR A 205 -20.13 -38.74 22.47
CA TYR A 205 -20.34 -40.07 23.01
C TYR A 205 -21.44 -40.06 24.07
N GLU A 206 -22.01 -41.23 24.33
CA GLU A 206 -22.94 -41.41 25.43
C GLU A 206 -22.28 -41.05 26.76
N GLN A 207 -23.05 -40.51 27.70
CA GLN A 207 -22.54 -40.13 29.02
C GLN A 207 -21.85 -41.29 29.77
N SER A 208 -22.29 -42.53 29.54
CA SER A 208 -21.69 -43.76 30.09
C SER A 208 -20.24 -43.98 29.67
N GLN A 209 -19.82 -43.40 28.54
CA GLN A 209 -18.48 -43.53 27.97
C GLN A 209 -17.53 -42.40 28.41
N TRP A 210 -18.00 -41.52 29.30
CA TRP A 210 -17.20 -40.48 29.91
C TRP A 210 -16.96 -40.76 31.39
N GLN A 211 -15.76 -40.46 31.87
CA GLN A 211 -15.38 -40.69 33.26
C GLN A 211 -14.59 -39.51 33.81
N GLU A 212 -14.91 -39.11 35.04
CA GLU A 212 -14.06 -38.21 35.82
C GLU A 212 -12.77 -38.92 36.22
N ARG A 213 -11.64 -38.33 35.88
CA ARG A 213 -10.31 -38.84 36.21
C ARG A 213 -9.38 -37.68 36.55
N LYS A 214 -8.24 -37.98 37.18
CA LYS A 214 -7.17 -37.00 37.34
C LYS A 214 -6.19 -37.10 36.18
N CYS A 215 -5.85 -35.98 35.56
CA CYS A 215 -4.83 -35.91 34.52
C CYS A 215 -3.50 -35.41 35.07
N SER A 216 -2.41 -35.92 34.49
CA SER A 216 -1.05 -35.48 34.79
C SER A 216 -0.71 -34.12 34.18
N ARG A 217 -1.23 -33.83 32.97
CA ARG A 217 -0.95 -32.59 32.23
C ARG A 217 -2.20 -32.09 31.50
N CYS A 218 -2.43 -30.77 31.56
CA CYS A 218 -3.46 -30.06 30.82
C CYS A 218 -2.86 -28.81 30.16
N SER A 219 -3.23 -28.57 28.92
CA SER A 219 -2.88 -27.37 28.15
C SER A 219 -3.72 -26.16 28.59
N SER A 220 -3.25 -24.94 28.29
CA SER A 220 -4.04 -23.71 28.46
C SER A 220 -5.27 -23.66 27.55
N PHE A 221 -5.30 -24.50 26.52
CA PHE A 221 -6.43 -24.62 25.59
C PHE A 221 -7.55 -25.54 26.11
N GLY A 222 -7.37 -26.19 27.27
CA GLY A 222 -8.40 -26.98 27.95
C GLY A 222 -8.34 -28.49 27.69
N ASP A 223 -7.52 -28.93 26.74
CA ASP A 223 -7.22 -30.34 26.49
C ASP A 223 -6.26 -30.90 27.54
N CYS A 224 -6.50 -32.14 27.94
CA CYS A 224 -5.73 -32.84 28.96
C CYS A 224 -5.33 -34.25 28.52
N HIS A 225 -4.17 -34.69 28.99
CA HIS A 225 -3.62 -36.00 28.68
C HIS A 225 -4.25 -37.10 29.54
N PHE A 226 -4.69 -38.18 28.90
CA PHE A 226 -5.19 -39.38 29.57
C PHE A 226 -4.04 -40.17 30.20
N ALA A 227 -4.08 -40.39 31.52
CA ALA A 227 -3.06 -41.15 32.24
C ALA A 227 -3.64 -42.49 32.73
N ASP A 228 -2.94 -43.60 32.51
CA ASP A 228 -3.35 -44.92 33.02
C ASP A 228 -3.00 -45.07 34.52
N ASP A 229 -1.84 -44.55 34.96
CA ASP A 229 -1.42 -44.50 36.36
C ASP A 229 -1.70 -43.14 37.02
N THR A 230 -2.20 -43.17 38.27
CA THR A 230 -2.72 -42.00 39.01
C THR A 230 -1.70 -41.36 39.96
N SER A 231 -0.44 -41.80 39.95
CA SER A 231 0.58 -41.39 40.92
C SER A 231 1.04 -39.93 40.79
N ASP A 232 0.98 -39.34 39.59
CA ASP A 232 1.41 -37.94 39.31
C ASP A 232 0.26 -37.03 38.80
N ALA A 233 -0.99 -37.34 39.14
CA ALA A 233 -2.16 -36.68 38.57
C ALA A 233 -2.66 -35.46 39.40
N ILE A 234 -2.59 -34.25 38.81
CA ILE A 234 -2.79 -32.96 39.50
C ILE A 234 -4.13 -32.29 39.14
N TYR A 235 -4.66 -32.52 37.94
CA TYR A 235 -5.83 -31.79 37.41
C TYR A 235 -7.08 -32.66 37.39
N ASP A 236 -8.23 -32.10 37.78
CA ASP A 236 -9.53 -32.75 37.61
C ASP A 236 -9.98 -32.66 36.15
N CYS A 237 -10.26 -33.82 35.57
CA CYS A 237 -10.57 -33.97 34.16
C CYS A 237 -11.81 -34.81 33.94
N PHE A 238 -12.41 -34.62 32.79
CA PHE A 238 -13.47 -35.47 32.27
C PHE A 238 -13.07 -36.04 30.93
N CYS A 239 -13.03 -37.37 30.85
CA CYS A 239 -12.37 -38.09 29.78
C CYS A 239 -13.35 -38.96 29.01
N ALA A 240 -13.35 -38.87 27.69
CA ALA A 240 -14.03 -39.81 26.82
C ALA A 240 -13.15 -41.07 26.65
N LEU A 241 -13.60 -42.19 27.22
CA LEU A 241 -12.87 -43.46 27.21
C LEU A 241 -12.60 -44.03 25.79
N PRO A 242 -13.53 -43.96 24.81
CA PRO A 242 -13.32 -44.53 23.49
C PRO A 242 -12.12 -43.97 22.71
N ILE A 243 -11.76 -42.72 22.98
CA ILE A 243 -10.69 -41.99 22.29
C ILE A 243 -9.59 -41.50 23.22
N ARG A 244 -9.67 -41.89 24.51
CA ARG A 244 -8.71 -41.52 25.57
C ARG A 244 -8.34 -40.03 25.56
N MET A 245 -9.35 -39.16 25.38
CA MET A 245 -9.13 -37.71 25.40
C MET A 245 -9.87 -37.10 26.59
N CYS A 246 -9.25 -36.11 27.23
CA CYS A 246 -9.75 -35.48 28.44
C CYS A 246 -9.84 -33.97 28.27
N VAL A 247 -10.81 -33.36 28.95
CA VAL A 247 -10.89 -31.91 29.14
C VAL A 247 -10.84 -31.59 30.63
N ARG A 248 -10.33 -30.41 30.95
CA ARG A 248 -10.28 -29.93 32.33
C ARG A 248 -11.67 -29.54 32.82
N ILE A 249 -12.01 -29.93 34.05
CA ILE A 249 -13.22 -29.51 34.74
C ILE A 249 -12.85 -28.86 36.07
N ASP A 250 -13.67 -27.91 36.53
CA ASP A 250 -13.51 -27.29 37.85
C ASP A 250 -13.68 -28.33 38.98
N PRO A 251 -12.88 -28.26 40.07
CA PRO A 251 -13.09 -29.09 41.25
C PRO A 251 -14.48 -28.83 41.86
N PRO A 252 -15.06 -29.81 42.57
CA PRO A 252 -16.33 -29.61 43.27
C PRO A 252 -16.15 -28.62 44.43
N ASP A 253 -16.44 -27.34 44.20
CA ASP A 253 -16.42 -26.30 45.24
C ASP A 253 -17.78 -26.26 45.98
N GLY A 254 -17.81 -26.74 47.24
CA GLY A 254 -18.98 -26.64 48.14
C GLY A 254 -19.99 -27.80 48.01
N ASN A 255 -21.27 -27.56 48.38
CA ASN A 255 -22.36 -28.56 48.37
C ASN A 255 -22.81 -29.00 46.96
N VAL A 256 -22.07 -28.66 45.90
CA VAL A 256 -22.39 -29.04 44.52
C VAL A 256 -21.65 -30.33 44.19
N THR A 257 -22.37 -31.45 44.31
CA THR A 257 -21.84 -32.80 44.04
C THR A 257 -22.30 -33.37 42.70
N ASP A 258 -23.21 -32.69 41.98
CA ASP A 258 -23.78 -33.20 40.73
C ASP A 258 -23.00 -32.70 39.49
N LEU A 259 -22.63 -33.65 38.62
CA LEU A 259 -21.84 -33.43 37.40
C LEU A 259 -22.59 -32.53 36.39
N SER A 260 -23.92 -32.56 36.42
CA SER A 260 -24.79 -31.83 35.50
C SER A 260 -24.74 -30.30 35.68
N GLU A 261 -24.24 -29.82 36.83
CA GLU A 261 -24.11 -28.39 37.16
C GLU A 261 -22.69 -27.83 36.88
N ARG A 262 -21.72 -28.72 36.60
CA ARG A 262 -20.31 -28.37 36.31
C ARG A 262 -19.99 -28.37 34.80
N ILE A 263 -20.89 -28.88 33.97
CA ILE A 263 -20.74 -28.96 32.52
C ILE A 263 -21.83 -28.12 31.85
N VAL A 264 -21.43 -27.28 30.89
CA VAL A 264 -22.36 -26.38 30.18
C VAL A 264 -23.25 -27.17 29.21
N LYS A 265 -24.49 -26.73 29.01
CA LYS A 265 -25.38 -27.27 27.98
C LYS A 265 -25.28 -26.44 26.70
N PHE A 266 -25.20 -27.09 25.54
CA PHE A 266 -24.93 -26.43 24.26
C PHE A 266 -25.99 -25.39 23.88
N TRP A 267 -27.26 -25.63 24.20
CA TRP A 267 -28.34 -24.69 23.92
C TRP A 267 -28.32 -23.44 24.80
N ASP A 268 -27.58 -23.45 25.91
CA ASP A 268 -27.33 -22.24 26.70
C ASP A 268 -26.20 -21.37 26.07
N ILE A 269 -25.52 -21.90 25.04
CA ILE A 269 -24.42 -21.26 24.28
C ILE A 269 -24.91 -20.63 22.95
N LEU A 270 -26.14 -20.92 22.48
CA LEU A 270 -26.67 -20.42 21.19
C LEU A 270 -26.81 -18.87 21.13
N PRO A 271 -26.66 -18.28 19.94
CA PRO A 271 -25.66 -17.24 19.70
C PRO A 271 -26.19 -15.83 19.97
N SER A 272 -25.32 -14.99 20.53
CA SER A 272 -25.45 -13.53 20.41
C SER A 272 -25.60 -13.16 18.93
N THR A 273 -26.55 -12.31 18.59
CA THR A 273 -26.79 -11.69 17.26
C THR A 273 -25.60 -10.90 16.68
N THR A 274 -24.43 -10.96 17.31
CA THR A 274 -23.19 -10.32 16.89
C THR A 274 -22.29 -11.33 16.18
N MET A 275 -22.09 -11.11 14.88
CA MET A 275 -21.13 -11.85 14.06
C MET A 275 -19.75 -11.88 14.73
N SER A 276 -19.03 -13.01 14.58
CA SER A 276 -17.67 -13.14 15.11
C SER A 276 -16.75 -12.04 14.55
N PRO A 277 -15.75 -11.56 15.31
CA PRO A 277 -14.86 -10.47 14.86
C PRO A 277 -14.14 -10.76 13.53
N MET A 278 -13.76 -12.03 13.30
CA MET A 278 -13.13 -12.46 12.04
C MET A 278 -14.10 -12.41 10.86
N LEU A 279 -15.35 -12.88 11.05
CA LEU A 279 -16.36 -12.85 9.99
C LEU A 279 -16.77 -11.41 9.67
N LYS A 280 -16.90 -10.56 10.70
CA LYS A 280 -17.16 -9.12 10.53
C LYS A 280 -16.04 -8.44 9.72
N LYS A 281 -14.77 -8.69 10.05
CA LYS A 281 -13.62 -8.13 9.32
C LYS A 281 -13.60 -8.57 7.84
N LYS A 282 -13.96 -9.82 7.55
CA LYS A 282 -14.04 -10.32 6.17
C LYS A 282 -15.14 -9.61 5.38
N VAL A 283 -16.33 -9.48 5.97
CA VAL A 283 -17.47 -8.77 5.35
C VAL A 283 -17.16 -7.29 5.13
N ASP A 284 -16.55 -6.63 6.13
CA ASP A 284 -16.15 -5.22 6.02
C ASP A 284 -15.11 -5.01 4.91
N ARG A 285 -14.15 -5.94 4.75
CA ARG A 285 -13.17 -5.92 3.66
C ARG A 285 -13.82 -6.12 2.28
N GLU A 286 -14.72 -7.08 2.14
CA GLU A 286 -15.46 -7.31 0.88
C GLU A 286 -16.30 -6.07 0.50
N LYS A 287 -16.92 -5.43 1.50
CA LYS A 287 -17.64 -4.16 1.32
C LYS A 287 -16.70 -3.02 0.94
N ALA A 288 -15.51 -2.94 1.55
CA ALA A 288 -14.52 -1.92 1.24
C ALA A 288 -14.02 -2.01 -0.20
N TYR A 289 -13.86 -3.22 -0.74
CA TYR A 289 -13.47 -3.42 -2.14
C TYR A 289 -14.53 -2.95 -3.14
N GLY A 290 -15.80 -2.93 -2.74
CA GLY A 290 -16.88 -2.34 -3.53
C GLY A 290 -17.23 -3.09 -4.81
N TYR A 291 -16.97 -4.40 -4.88
CA TYR A 291 -17.37 -5.24 -6.01
C TYR A 291 -18.87 -5.57 -6.04
N THR A 292 -19.59 -5.28 -4.95
CA THR A 292 -21.02 -5.58 -4.82
C THR A 292 -21.84 -4.82 -5.86
N GLY A 293 -22.52 -5.55 -6.75
CA GLY A 293 -23.38 -4.98 -7.79
C GLY A 293 -22.67 -4.57 -9.09
N VAL A 294 -21.35 -4.73 -9.19
CA VAL A 294 -20.58 -4.46 -10.42
C VAL A 294 -20.52 -5.73 -11.27
N LYS A 295 -21.16 -5.72 -12.44
CA LYS A 295 -21.17 -6.85 -13.39
C LYS A 295 -20.35 -6.61 -14.66
N ASP A 296 -20.16 -5.34 -15.01
CA ASP A 296 -19.43 -4.96 -16.21
C ASP A 296 -17.93 -5.24 -16.04
N PRO A 297 -17.28 -6.01 -16.94
CA PRO A 297 -15.86 -6.32 -16.83
C PRO A 297 -14.95 -5.09 -16.85
N ILE A 298 -15.34 -4.01 -17.56
CA ILE A 298 -14.54 -2.78 -17.63
C ILE A 298 -14.58 -2.08 -16.26
N ALA A 299 -15.78 -1.88 -15.70
CA ALA A 299 -15.94 -1.33 -14.36
C ALA A 299 -15.25 -2.18 -13.28
N LEU A 300 -15.26 -3.52 -13.42
CA LEU A 300 -14.60 -4.43 -12.50
C LEU A 300 -13.07 -4.25 -12.54
N LYS A 301 -12.48 -4.14 -13.74
CA LYS A 301 -11.04 -3.88 -13.92
C LYS A 301 -10.64 -2.53 -13.32
N ALA A 302 -11.41 -1.48 -13.58
CA ALA A 302 -11.17 -0.16 -13.01
C ALA A 302 -11.20 -0.18 -11.46
N LYS A 303 -12.16 -0.91 -10.88
CA LYS A 303 -12.27 -1.07 -9.42
C LYS A 303 -11.12 -1.89 -8.84
N ALA A 304 -10.71 -2.96 -9.53
CA ALA A 304 -9.56 -3.75 -9.14
C ALA A 304 -8.26 -2.93 -9.17
N MET A 305 -8.05 -2.14 -10.22
CA MET A 305 -6.90 -1.23 -10.34
C MET A 305 -6.89 -0.19 -9.21
N GLU A 306 -8.03 0.41 -8.89
CA GLU A 306 -8.15 1.30 -7.72
C GLU A 306 -7.76 0.57 -6.42
N ASN A 307 -8.29 -0.63 -6.18
CA ASN A 307 -7.98 -1.38 -4.96
C ASN A 307 -6.48 -1.73 -4.85
N ILE A 308 -5.80 -1.97 -5.98
CA ILE A 308 -4.34 -2.20 -6.02
C ILE A 308 -3.57 -0.95 -5.58
N ILE A 309 -3.94 0.25 -6.05
CA ILE A 309 -3.28 1.51 -5.64
C ILE A 309 -3.34 1.68 -4.11
N PHE A 310 -4.50 1.42 -3.51
CA PHE A 310 -4.64 1.51 -2.04
C PHE A 310 -3.79 0.45 -1.32
N ALA A 311 -3.66 -0.75 -1.89
CA ALA A 311 -2.87 -1.82 -1.28
C ALA A 311 -1.38 -1.55 -1.36
N VAL A 312 -0.91 -1.05 -2.51
CA VAL A 312 0.48 -0.64 -2.70
C VAL A 312 0.83 0.53 -1.78
N ASP A 313 -0.08 1.48 -1.57
CA ASP A 313 0.16 2.62 -0.66
C ASP A 313 0.51 2.20 0.77
N GLN A 314 -0.05 1.08 1.27
CA GLN A 314 0.24 0.54 2.60
C GLN A 314 1.64 -0.08 2.73
N LEU A 315 2.32 -0.35 1.61
CA LEU A 315 3.68 -0.86 1.61
C LEU A 315 4.68 0.25 1.96
N THR A 316 5.81 -0.17 2.52
CA THR A 316 6.96 0.71 2.73
C THR A 316 7.56 1.14 1.39
N GLU A 317 8.28 2.26 1.38
CA GLU A 317 8.92 2.75 0.15
C GLU A 317 9.91 1.74 -0.44
N VAL A 318 10.64 1.01 0.41
CA VAL A 318 11.58 -0.05 -0.02
C VAL A 318 10.84 -1.20 -0.70
N GLU A 319 9.70 -1.62 -0.17
CA GLU A 319 8.86 -2.65 -0.80
C GLU A 319 8.29 -2.16 -2.13
N LYS A 320 7.87 -0.90 -2.22
CA LYS A 320 7.39 -0.28 -3.48
C LYS A 320 8.46 -0.30 -4.56
N TRP A 321 9.71 0.03 -4.21
CA TRP A 321 10.84 -0.07 -5.13
C TRP A 321 11.16 -1.51 -5.52
N ALA A 322 11.10 -2.46 -4.58
CA ALA A 322 11.43 -3.86 -4.84
C ALA A 322 10.46 -4.57 -5.81
N ILE A 323 9.20 -4.12 -5.88
CA ILE A 323 8.19 -4.66 -6.81
C ILE A 323 8.09 -3.85 -8.12
N SER A 324 8.85 -2.78 -8.26
CA SER A 324 8.83 -1.90 -9.44
C SER A 324 9.99 -2.19 -10.39
N TYR A 325 9.89 -1.67 -11.62
CA TYR A 325 10.97 -1.78 -12.61
C TYR A 325 12.24 -1.04 -12.16
N ASN A 326 13.40 -1.63 -12.48
CA ASN A 326 14.68 -0.94 -12.39
C ASN A 326 14.99 -0.13 -13.66
N LYS A 327 15.84 0.91 -13.53
CA LYS A 327 16.27 1.77 -14.66
C LYS A 327 16.82 0.96 -15.83
N SER A 328 17.74 0.03 -15.56
CA SER A 328 18.43 -0.77 -16.58
C SER A 328 17.59 -1.89 -17.18
N GLU A 329 16.52 -2.31 -16.50
CA GLU A 329 15.57 -3.29 -17.03
C GLU A 329 14.59 -2.62 -18.00
N PHE A 330 14.19 -1.39 -17.68
CA PHE A 330 13.24 -0.63 -18.48
C PHE A 330 13.90 0.11 -19.66
N ILE A 331 15.06 0.75 -19.45
CA ILE A 331 15.79 1.53 -20.46
C ILE A 331 17.00 0.72 -20.93
N ILE A 332 16.89 0.12 -22.12
CA ILE A 332 17.93 -0.76 -22.67
C ILE A 332 19.01 0.04 -23.40
N LYS A 333 18.60 1.02 -24.23
CA LYS A 333 19.52 1.92 -24.94
C LYS A 333 19.07 3.36 -24.81
N CYS A 334 20.04 4.26 -24.76
CA CYS A 334 19.78 5.68 -24.67
C CYS A 334 20.81 6.47 -25.47
N SER A 335 20.32 7.46 -26.23
CA SER A 335 21.16 8.41 -26.94
C SER A 335 20.59 9.82 -26.85
N PHE A 336 21.47 10.80 -26.69
CA PHE A 336 21.14 12.23 -26.72
C PHE A 336 22.21 12.98 -27.54
N ASN A 337 21.79 13.87 -28.47
CA ASN A 337 22.70 14.53 -29.43
C ASN A 337 23.61 13.52 -30.17
N GLY A 338 23.09 12.33 -30.50
CA GLY A 338 23.85 11.26 -31.16
C GLY A 338 24.96 10.59 -30.32
N LYS A 339 25.08 10.94 -29.03
CA LYS A 339 26.01 10.33 -28.08
C LYS A 339 25.27 9.37 -27.16
N GLU A 340 25.92 8.31 -26.72
CA GLU A 340 25.36 7.38 -25.73
C GLU A 340 25.20 8.08 -24.37
N CYS A 341 24.08 7.83 -23.69
CA CYS A 341 23.80 8.42 -22.38
C CYS A 341 24.01 7.41 -21.24
N ASN A 342 24.28 7.90 -20.03
CA ASN A 342 24.44 7.04 -18.86
C ASN A 342 23.10 6.87 -18.13
N VAL A 343 22.45 5.73 -18.34
CA VAL A 343 21.12 5.42 -17.76
C VAL A 343 21.07 5.58 -16.23
N ASN A 344 22.16 5.32 -15.51
CA ASN A 344 22.18 5.39 -14.06
C ASN A 344 22.26 6.82 -13.52
N GLU A 345 23.02 7.68 -14.19
CA GLU A 345 23.34 9.05 -13.75
C GLU A 345 22.45 10.12 -14.40
N ASP A 346 22.06 9.94 -15.66
CA ASP A 346 21.30 10.93 -16.43
C ASP A 346 19.78 10.88 -16.17
N PHE A 347 19.29 9.82 -15.51
CA PHE A 347 17.89 9.65 -15.14
C PHE A 347 17.68 9.72 -13.63
N GLU A 348 16.74 10.55 -13.20
CA GLU A 348 16.20 10.54 -11.84
C GLU A 348 15.01 9.60 -11.76
N ALA A 349 14.89 8.84 -10.67
CA ALA A 349 13.79 7.91 -10.47
C ALA A 349 12.86 8.43 -9.38
N TYR A 350 11.55 8.32 -9.60
CA TYR A 350 10.52 8.63 -8.61
C TYR A 350 9.39 7.61 -8.69
N LEU A 351 8.64 7.44 -7.60
CA LEU A 351 7.49 6.54 -7.56
C LEU A 351 6.21 7.33 -7.81
N ASP A 352 5.49 6.97 -8.87
CA ASP A 352 4.13 7.42 -9.12
C ASP A 352 3.13 6.41 -8.51
N PRO A 353 2.12 6.85 -7.74
CA PRO A 353 1.14 5.93 -7.15
C PRO A 353 0.30 5.13 -8.16
N SER A 354 0.15 5.63 -9.39
CA SER A 354 -0.66 4.99 -10.44
C SER A 354 0.17 4.12 -11.37
N PHE A 355 1.42 4.50 -11.66
CA PHE A 355 2.28 3.83 -12.63
C PHE A 355 3.52 3.12 -12.04
N GLY A 356 3.83 3.31 -10.76
CA GLY A 356 5.01 2.74 -10.13
C GLY A 356 6.28 3.54 -10.43
N ALA A 357 7.42 2.86 -10.59
CA ALA A 357 8.70 3.53 -10.86
C ALA A 357 8.69 4.26 -12.21
N CYS A 358 8.89 5.57 -12.15
CA CYS A 358 9.00 6.46 -13.28
C CYS A 358 10.42 7.04 -13.36
N PHE A 359 10.91 7.28 -14.58
CA PHE A 359 12.26 7.77 -14.83
C PHE A 359 12.23 9.07 -15.63
N THR A 360 12.81 10.13 -15.07
CA THR A 360 12.89 11.45 -15.68
C THR A 360 14.30 11.71 -16.15
N TYR A 361 14.46 12.03 -17.44
CA TYR A 361 15.76 12.42 -17.99
C TYR A 361 16.10 13.85 -17.54
N THR A 362 17.10 14.00 -16.68
CA THR A 362 17.60 15.31 -16.22
C THR A 362 18.94 15.68 -16.86
N GLY A 363 19.61 14.70 -17.47
CA GLY A 363 21.03 14.79 -17.81
C GLY A 363 21.92 14.84 -16.56
N SER A 364 23.24 14.71 -16.75
CA SER A 364 24.20 14.83 -15.66
C SER A 364 23.99 16.12 -14.87
N ARG A 365 23.82 16.00 -13.55
CA ARG A 365 23.53 17.09 -12.58
C ARG A 365 24.46 18.32 -12.66
N HIS A 366 25.58 18.23 -13.37
CA HIS A 366 26.59 19.27 -13.49
C HIS A 366 26.59 20.03 -14.83
N MET A 367 25.77 19.65 -15.82
CA MET A 367 25.67 20.37 -17.09
C MET A 367 24.25 20.38 -17.64
N ASN A 368 23.69 21.58 -17.86
CA ASN A 368 22.48 21.75 -18.66
C ASN A 368 22.75 21.21 -20.07
N LYS A 369 22.07 20.12 -20.45
CA LYS A 369 22.16 19.53 -21.78
C LYS A 369 21.30 20.36 -22.73
N THR A 370 21.92 20.91 -23.75
CA THR A 370 21.25 21.68 -24.81
C THR A 370 21.26 20.89 -26.11
N ASN A 371 20.20 20.99 -26.90
CA ASN A 371 20.18 20.39 -28.24
C ASN A 371 21.08 21.19 -29.18
N GLU A 372 21.92 20.50 -29.94
CA GLU A 372 22.81 21.15 -30.92
C GLU A 372 22.05 21.56 -32.19
N ARG A 373 21.07 20.74 -32.60
CA ARG A 373 20.22 20.96 -33.78
C ARG A 373 18.80 20.47 -33.51
N ALA A 374 17.86 20.94 -34.33
CA ALA A 374 16.51 20.40 -34.36
C ALA A 374 16.46 19.03 -35.06
N GLY A 375 15.45 18.23 -34.72
CA GLY A 375 15.16 16.93 -35.35
C GLY A 375 15.55 15.70 -34.53
N PRO A 376 15.05 14.51 -34.91
CA PRO A 376 15.13 13.29 -34.09
C PRO A 376 16.55 12.82 -33.77
N ALA A 377 17.50 13.01 -34.70
CA ALA A 377 18.88 12.56 -34.52
C ALA A 377 19.64 13.31 -33.41
N TYR A 378 19.21 14.54 -33.10
CA TYR A 378 19.81 15.38 -32.06
C TYR A 378 18.93 15.47 -30.81
N GLY A 379 17.80 14.75 -30.79
CA GLY A 379 16.92 14.65 -29.62
C GLY A 379 17.37 13.57 -28.65
N LEU A 380 16.48 13.27 -27.70
CA LEU A 380 16.56 12.10 -26.83
C LEU A 380 15.95 10.90 -27.55
N ARG A 381 16.69 9.80 -27.63
CA ARG A 381 16.27 8.56 -28.27
C ARG A 381 16.46 7.40 -27.32
N LEU A 382 15.38 6.68 -27.04
CA LEU A 382 15.32 5.61 -26.04
C LEU A 382 14.81 4.33 -26.67
N GLU A 383 15.47 3.22 -26.38
CA GLU A 383 14.94 1.87 -26.59
C GLU A 383 14.48 1.35 -25.21
N THR A 384 13.17 1.25 -25.05
CA THR A 384 12.53 0.79 -23.80
C THR A 384 12.01 -0.63 -23.96
N PHE A 385 12.10 -1.40 -22.87
CA PHE A 385 11.62 -2.77 -22.80
C PHE A 385 10.58 -2.90 -21.70
N VAL A 386 9.42 -3.42 -22.08
CA VAL A 386 8.32 -3.73 -21.15
C VAL A 386 8.03 -5.22 -21.22
N ASN A 387 8.04 -5.89 -20.06
CA ASN A 387 7.74 -7.32 -20.00
C ASN A 387 6.23 -7.55 -19.86
N ILE A 388 5.52 -7.74 -20.97
CA ILE A 388 4.07 -8.02 -20.99
C ILE A 388 3.71 -9.25 -20.16
N SER A 389 4.61 -10.22 -19.99
CA SER A 389 4.33 -11.41 -19.17
C SER A 389 4.19 -11.08 -17.68
N GLU A 390 4.72 -9.94 -17.24
CA GLU A 390 4.61 -9.44 -15.85
C GLU A 390 3.43 -8.49 -15.66
N TYR A 391 2.68 -8.18 -16.73
CA TYR A 391 1.57 -7.24 -16.63
C TYR A 391 0.44 -7.84 -15.80
N LEU A 392 -0.15 -7.00 -14.97
CA LEU A 392 -1.35 -7.34 -14.24
C LEU A 392 -2.53 -7.48 -15.22
N PRO A 393 -3.46 -8.42 -14.97
CA PRO A 393 -4.65 -8.61 -15.82
C PRO A 393 -5.59 -7.39 -15.84
N THR A 394 -5.38 -6.44 -14.93
CA THR A 394 -6.05 -5.14 -14.90
C THR A 394 -5.51 -4.15 -15.92
N THR A 395 -4.29 -4.33 -16.43
CA THR A 395 -3.66 -3.42 -17.39
C THR A 395 -4.28 -3.60 -18.78
N GLU A 396 -4.81 -2.52 -19.35
CA GLU A 396 -5.56 -2.57 -20.62
C GLU A 396 -4.67 -2.48 -21.87
N ALA A 397 -3.58 -1.71 -21.81
CA ALA A 397 -2.72 -1.43 -22.95
C ALA A 397 -1.24 -1.66 -22.62
N ALA A 398 -0.51 -2.22 -23.58
CA ALA A 398 0.94 -2.37 -23.53
C ALA A 398 1.65 -1.18 -24.17
N GLY A 399 2.67 -0.67 -23.50
CA GLY A 399 3.41 0.51 -23.93
C GLY A 399 3.96 1.31 -22.77
N VAL A 400 4.52 2.47 -23.09
CA VAL A 400 5.13 3.41 -22.17
C VAL A 400 4.33 4.70 -22.14
N ARG A 401 4.12 5.27 -20.96
CA ARG A 401 3.59 6.65 -20.82
C ARG A 401 4.74 7.64 -20.70
N LEU A 402 4.70 8.69 -21.51
CA LEU A 402 5.70 9.74 -21.58
C LEU A 402 5.06 11.09 -21.22
N THR A 403 5.72 11.87 -20.37
CA THR A 403 5.37 13.28 -20.14
C THR A 403 6.56 14.16 -20.46
N VAL A 404 6.29 15.32 -21.05
CA VAL A 404 7.28 16.37 -21.29
C VAL A 404 6.90 17.55 -20.41
N HIS A 405 7.80 17.94 -19.51
CA HIS A 405 7.57 18.99 -18.53
C HIS A 405 8.88 19.73 -18.24
N SER A 406 8.77 20.89 -17.58
CA SER A 406 9.95 21.61 -17.09
C SER A 406 10.60 20.89 -15.91
N LEU A 407 11.92 21.01 -15.74
CA LEU A 407 12.71 20.27 -14.73
C LEU A 407 12.19 20.44 -13.29
N LEU A 408 11.70 21.64 -12.96
CA LEU A 408 11.25 21.99 -11.61
C LEU A 408 9.75 21.72 -11.38
N GLU A 409 9.04 21.28 -12.41
CA GLU A 409 7.62 20.96 -12.36
C GLU A 409 7.38 19.50 -11.97
N GLN A 410 6.27 19.22 -11.29
CA GLN A 410 5.84 17.85 -11.01
C GLN A 410 5.29 17.21 -12.30
N PRO A 411 5.81 16.04 -12.74
CA PRO A 411 5.18 15.28 -13.80
C PRO A 411 3.81 14.72 -13.37
N PHE A 412 2.84 14.79 -14.28
CA PHE A 412 1.50 14.22 -14.13
C PHE A 412 1.18 13.27 -15.30
N PRO A 413 1.70 12.03 -15.30
CA PRO A 413 1.54 11.08 -16.42
C PRO A 413 0.11 10.57 -16.63
N ASP A 414 -0.76 10.73 -15.64
CA ASP A 414 -2.17 10.40 -15.72
C ASP A 414 -2.97 11.43 -16.53
N THR A 415 -2.67 12.73 -16.40
CA THR A 415 -3.39 13.81 -17.10
C THR A 415 -2.67 14.34 -18.34
N LEU A 416 -1.35 14.48 -18.29
CA LEU A 416 -0.52 15.09 -19.34
C LEU A 416 0.33 14.07 -20.12
N GLY A 417 0.12 12.78 -19.87
CA GLY A 417 0.91 11.69 -20.46
C GLY A 417 0.46 11.28 -21.87
N TYR A 418 1.43 11.11 -22.77
CA TYR A 418 1.27 10.53 -24.10
C TYR A 418 1.62 9.04 -24.07
N SER A 419 0.95 8.23 -24.89
CA SER A 419 1.18 6.79 -24.96
C SER A 419 2.09 6.43 -26.13
N ALA A 420 3.17 5.70 -25.85
CA ALA A 420 4.07 5.11 -26.84
C ALA A 420 3.84 3.59 -26.88
N PRO A 421 3.17 3.05 -27.91
CA PRO A 421 2.89 1.61 -28.00
C PRO A 421 4.16 0.80 -28.30
N THR A 422 4.15 -0.48 -27.91
CA THR A 422 5.21 -1.43 -28.27
C THR A 422 5.18 -1.79 -29.77
N GLY A 423 6.35 -2.07 -30.35
CA GLY A 423 6.52 -2.40 -31.76
C GLY A 423 6.48 -1.20 -32.71
N PHE A 424 6.60 0.02 -32.16
CA PHE A 424 6.68 1.26 -32.93
C PHE A 424 7.87 2.12 -32.50
N VAL A 425 8.39 2.90 -33.45
CA VAL A 425 9.10 4.14 -33.16
C VAL A 425 8.06 5.23 -32.97
N SER A 426 7.94 5.72 -31.74
CA SER A 426 7.08 6.84 -31.37
C SER A 426 7.92 8.12 -31.32
N SER A 427 7.65 9.04 -32.23
CA SER A 427 8.38 10.29 -32.42
C SER A 427 7.54 11.46 -31.92
N PHE A 428 8.03 12.12 -30.89
CA PHE A 428 7.42 13.26 -30.19
C PHE A 428 8.18 14.53 -30.53
N GLY A 429 7.65 15.31 -31.46
CA GLY A 429 8.15 16.64 -31.79
C GLY A 429 7.67 17.66 -30.76
N ILE A 430 8.58 18.38 -30.11
CA ILE A 430 8.23 19.36 -29.08
C ILE A 430 8.50 20.80 -29.56
N ARG A 431 7.67 21.73 -29.11
CA ARG A 431 7.88 23.18 -29.23
C ARG A 431 7.67 23.85 -27.87
N LEU A 432 8.56 24.77 -27.51
CA LEU A 432 8.50 25.50 -26.25
C LEU A 432 7.68 26.78 -26.42
N LYS A 433 6.73 27.00 -25.51
CA LYS A 433 5.99 28.25 -25.36
C LYS A 433 6.21 28.79 -23.96
N SER A 434 6.88 29.94 -23.84
CA SER A 434 7.08 30.61 -22.56
C SER A 434 6.01 31.69 -22.39
N MET A 435 5.26 31.62 -21.28
CA MET A 435 4.13 32.48 -20.99
C MET A 435 4.43 33.34 -19.76
N THR A 436 4.41 34.66 -19.94
CA THR A 436 4.52 35.63 -18.85
C THR A 436 3.24 36.47 -18.77
N ARG A 437 2.53 36.36 -17.66
CA ARG A 437 1.26 37.03 -17.36
C ARG A 437 1.45 38.17 -16.37
N LEU A 438 0.57 39.16 -16.42
CA LEU A 438 0.59 40.25 -15.45
C LEU A 438 -0.22 39.90 -14.19
N PRO A 439 0.31 40.20 -12.99
CA PRO A 439 -0.43 40.01 -11.74
C PRO A 439 -1.51 41.08 -11.55
N ALA A 440 -2.28 40.95 -10.48
CA ALA A 440 -3.24 41.97 -10.08
C ALA A 440 -2.53 43.34 -9.90
N PRO A 441 -3.13 44.45 -10.37
CA PRO A 441 -4.52 44.63 -10.81
C PRO A 441 -4.82 44.32 -12.30
N TYR A 442 -3.82 44.00 -13.13
CA TYR A 442 -4.01 43.80 -14.57
C TYR A 442 -4.50 42.40 -14.94
N GLY A 443 -4.11 41.39 -14.17
CA GLY A 443 -4.53 40.00 -14.36
C GLY A 443 -4.70 39.25 -13.03
N ASP A 444 -5.05 37.97 -13.11
CA ASP A 444 -5.24 37.07 -11.96
C ASP A 444 -4.23 35.91 -12.04
N CYS A 445 -2.95 36.25 -11.94
CA CYS A 445 -1.87 35.27 -11.85
C CYS A 445 -1.13 35.38 -10.51
N ILE A 446 -0.54 34.27 -10.07
CA ILE A 446 0.22 34.20 -8.82
C ILE A 446 1.71 34.09 -9.14
N ARG A 447 2.54 34.95 -8.52
CA ARG A 447 4.01 34.93 -8.69
C ARG A 447 4.66 33.78 -7.94
N GLU A 448 4.27 33.60 -6.69
CA GLU A 448 4.72 32.52 -5.81
C GLU A 448 3.45 31.86 -5.25
N GLY A 449 3.03 30.74 -5.85
CA GLY A 449 1.77 30.05 -5.49
C GLY A 449 1.94 28.90 -4.51
N LYS A 450 3.12 28.74 -3.95
CA LYS A 450 3.44 27.62 -3.07
C LYS A 450 3.06 27.96 -1.63
N ASP A 451 1.82 27.65 -1.27
CA ASP A 451 1.34 27.72 0.11
C ASP A 451 1.84 26.52 0.93
N ASP A 452 1.77 26.61 2.27
CA ASP A 452 2.06 25.51 3.21
C ASP A 452 1.14 24.28 3.03
N ASP A 453 0.04 24.44 2.28
CA ASP A 453 -0.92 23.39 1.94
C ASP A 453 -0.55 22.64 0.65
N PHE A 454 0.50 23.05 -0.08
CA PHE A 454 0.93 22.41 -1.32
C PHE A 454 1.65 21.09 -1.05
N ILE A 455 1.12 19.97 -1.58
CA ILE A 455 1.61 18.62 -1.26
C ILE A 455 2.91 18.23 -1.99
N PHE A 456 3.27 18.95 -3.05
CA PHE A 456 4.48 18.69 -3.84
C PHE A 456 5.61 19.63 -3.42
N VAL A 457 6.10 19.45 -2.20
CA VAL A 457 7.01 20.40 -1.53
C VAL A 457 8.29 20.66 -2.32
N ASP A 458 8.83 19.71 -3.07
CA ASP A 458 10.09 19.91 -3.81
C ASP A 458 9.91 20.48 -5.22
N LYS A 459 8.68 20.82 -5.62
CA LYS A 459 8.33 21.24 -6.98
C LYS A 459 7.79 22.66 -7.01
N GLN A 460 7.89 23.29 -8.19
CA GLN A 460 7.29 24.59 -8.45
C GLN A 460 5.76 24.48 -8.51
N TYR A 461 5.10 25.61 -8.22
CA TYR A 461 3.66 25.71 -8.29
C TYR A 461 3.17 25.48 -9.73
N ASN A 462 2.25 24.54 -9.87
CA ASN A 462 1.43 24.37 -11.08
C ASN A 462 -0.04 24.28 -10.65
N THR A 463 -0.92 24.74 -11.53
CA THR A 463 -2.39 24.65 -11.44
C THR A 463 -2.88 23.24 -11.09
N GLU A 464 -2.40 22.20 -11.79
CA GLU A 464 -2.77 20.80 -11.51
C GLU A 464 -2.34 20.37 -10.10
N GLY A 465 -1.11 20.72 -9.70
CA GLY A 465 -0.62 20.47 -8.35
C GLY A 465 -1.45 21.15 -7.27
N CYS A 466 -1.89 22.39 -7.52
CA CYS A 466 -2.76 23.15 -6.61
C CYS A 466 -4.13 22.49 -6.44
N GLN A 467 -4.76 22.06 -7.53
CA GLN A 467 -6.06 21.39 -7.47
C GLN A 467 -5.98 20.09 -6.68
N ARG A 468 -4.96 19.25 -6.95
CA ARG A 468 -4.72 18.01 -6.19
C ARG A 468 -4.45 18.29 -4.72
N SER A 469 -3.64 19.30 -4.41
CA SER A 469 -3.36 19.72 -3.03
C SER A 469 -4.64 20.15 -2.29
N CYS A 470 -5.49 20.94 -2.95
CA CYS A 470 -6.75 21.39 -2.36
C CYS A 470 -7.73 20.25 -2.09
N ILE A 471 -7.88 19.34 -3.06
CA ILE A 471 -8.71 18.14 -2.91
C ILE A 471 -8.17 17.28 -1.77
N GLN A 472 -6.86 17.02 -1.74
CA GLN A 472 -6.25 16.19 -0.70
C GLN A 472 -6.43 16.79 0.71
N ARG A 473 -6.33 18.12 0.86
CA ARG A 473 -6.63 18.84 2.10
C ARG A 473 -8.10 18.67 2.53
N HIS A 474 -9.05 18.76 1.60
CA HIS A 474 -10.48 18.53 1.89
C HIS A 474 -10.73 17.10 2.37
N LEU A 475 -10.11 16.11 1.72
CA LEU A 475 -10.26 14.70 2.09
C LEU A 475 -9.66 14.41 3.47
N ALA A 476 -8.45 14.91 3.73
CA ALA A 476 -7.78 14.78 5.02
C ALA A 476 -8.61 15.39 6.16
N THR A 477 -9.25 16.54 5.94
CA THR A 477 -10.06 17.23 6.97
C THR A 477 -11.45 16.62 7.17
N ARG A 478 -12.11 16.14 6.11
CA ARG A 478 -13.47 15.57 6.20
C ARG A 478 -13.50 14.08 6.52
N CYS A 479 -12.62 13.29 5.92
CA CYS A 479 -12.58 11.83 6.09
C CYS A 479 -11.48 11.36 7.06
N GLY A 480 -10.56 12.24 7.48
CA GLY A 480 -9.44 11.89 8.36
C GLY A 480 -8.34 11.07 7.67
N CYS A 481 -8.36 10.97 6.34
CA CYS A 481 -7.34 10.31 5.51
C CYS A 481 -7.34 10.87 4.08
N GLY A 482 -6.21 10.75 3.39
CA GLY A 482 -6.04 11.20 1.99
C GLY A 482 -6.31 10.12 0.95
N ASP A 483 -6.49 10.52 -0.32
CA ASP A 483 -6.49 9.59 -1.47
C ASP A 483 -5.05 9.11 -1.72
N PRO A 484 -4.80 7.78 -1.77
CA PRO A 484 -3.51 7.20 -2.12
C PRO A 484 -2.90 7.62 -3.46
N ARG A 485 -3.70 8.12 -4.41
CA ARG A 485 -3.22 8.64 -5.70
C ARG A 485 -2.39 9.91 -5.55
N TYR A 486 -2.50 10.58 -4.41
CA TYR A 486 -1.78 11.80 -4.10
C TYR A 486 -0.83 11.56 -2.92
N PRO A 487 0.28 12.32 -2.83
CA PRO A 487 1.09 12.34 -1.63
C PRO A 487 0.25 12.63 -0.38
N PRO A 488 0.64 12.07 0.78
CA PRO A 488 -0.06 12.32 2.04
C PRO A 488 -0.02 13.81 2.40
N PHE A 489 -1.14 14.33 2.90
CA PHE A 489 -1.20 15.72 3.35
C PHE A 489 -0.63 15.87 4.76
N ARG A 490 0.54 16.51 4.88
CA ARG A 490 1.27 16.70 6.14
C ARG A 490 1.53 15.34 6.83
N ALA A 491 1.11 15.19 8.08
CA ALA A 491 1.24 13.95 8.85
C ALA A 491 0.04 13.00 8.69
N THR A 492 -0.96 13.35 7.85
CA THR A 492 -2.17 12.55 7.69
C THR A 492 -1.90 11.41 6.70
N ARG A 493 -2.06 10.17 7.15
CA ARG A 493 -1.89 8.99 6.30
C ARG A 493 -3.04 8.87 5.28
N ASN A 494 -2.72 8.23 4.16
CA ASN A 494 -3.70 7.87 3.14
C ASN A 494 -4.69 6.80 3.66
N CYS A 495 -5.87 6.72 3.03
CA CYS A 495 -6.94 5.86 3.49
C CYS A 495 -6.58 4.37 3.32
N PRO A 496 -6.82 3.52 4.34
CA PRO A 496 -6.50 2.11 4.25
C PRO A 496 -7.47 1.36 3.33
N VAL A 497 -6.99 0.23 2.78
CA VAL A 497 -7.74 -0.66 1.90
C VAL A 497 -8.95 -1.31 2.57
N ASP A 498 -8.81 -1.64 3.85
CA ASP A 498 -9.70 -2.54 4.57
C ASP A 498 -10.85 -1.83 5.30
N ASP A 499 -10.90 -0.50 5.27
CA ASP A 499 -11.91 0.29 6.00
C ASP A 499 -13.05 0.73 5.07
N PRO A 500 -14.25 0.12 5.16
CA PRO A 500 -15.36 0.45 4.27
C PRO A 500 -15.94 1.85 4.54
N ALA A 501 -15.88 2.36 5.78
CA ALA A 501 -16.43 3.66 6.12
C ALA A 501 -15.59 4.79 5.51
N LYS A 502 -14.26 4.66 5.59
CA LYS A 502 -13.32 5.60 4.96
C LYS A 502 -13.39 5.56 3.44
N ARG A 503 -13.49 4.36 2.85
CA ARG A 503 -13.68 4.17 1.40
C ARG A 503 -14.94 4.88 0.88
N GLU A 504 -16.06 4.73 1.58
CA GLU A 504 -17.31 5.39 1.18
C GLU A 504 -17.24 6.91 1.36
N CYS A 505 -16.64 7.38 2.47
CA CYS A 505 -16.38 8.81 2.67
C CYS A 505 -15.54 9.39 1.53
N LEU A 506 -14.42 8.76 1.22
CA LEU A 506 -13.50 9.17 0.17
C LEU A 506 -14.21 9.26 -1.19
N LYS A 507 -14.96 8.23 -1.58
CA LYS A 507 -15.73 8.21 -2.84
C LYS A 507 -16.73 9.36 -2.91
N ARG A 508 -17.48 9.60 -1.84
CA ARG A 508 -18.47 10.70 -1.77
C ARG A 508 -17.80 12.05 -1.83
N GLU A 509 -16.79 12.29 -0.99
CA GLU A 509 -16.14 13.59 -0.86
C GLU A 509 -15.29 13.95 -2.09
N ILE A 510 -14.65 12.98 -2.76
CA ILE A 510 -13.98 13.22 -4.06
C ILE A 510 -15.01 13.71 -5.09
N SER A 511 -16.14 13.02 -5.20
CA SER A 511 -17.18 13.40 -6.16
C SER A 511 -17.77 14.77 -5.87
N TYR A 512 -17.89 15.13 -4.59
CA TYR A 512 -18.32 16.45 -4.15
C TYR A 512 -17.27 17.51 -4.47
N ALA A 513 -15.98 17.23 -4.19
CA ALA A 513 -14.89 18.17 -4.38
C ALA A 513 -14.64 18.51 -5.85
N MET A 514 -14.78 17.53 -6.74
CA MET A 514 -14.67 17.76 -8.18
C MET A 514 -15.81 18.63 -8.73
N ARG A 515 -17.04 18.49 -8.18
CA ARG A 515 -18.21 19.27 -8.64
C ARG A 515 -18.29 20.67 -8.00
N HIS A 516 -17.87 20.80 -6.75
CA HIS A 516 -18.04 22.00 -5.94
C HIS A 516 -16.70 22.58 -5.44
N SER A 517 -15.68 22.57 -6.30
CA SER A 517 -14.32 23.04 -5.96
C SER A 517 -14.30 24.47 -5.37
N LYS A 518 -15.14 25.37 -5.89
CA LYS A 518 -15.29 26.74 -5.38
C LYS A 518 -15.83 26.80 -3.95
N GLN A 519 -16.76 25.91 -3.58
CA GLN A 519 -17.36 25.90 -2.23
C GLN A 519 -16.39 25.38 -1.16
N ILE A 520 -15.42 24.56 -1.56
CA ILE A 520 -14.34 24.05 -0.70
C ILE A 520 -13.21 25.09 -0.55
N GLY A 521 -13.30 26.20 -1.29
CA GLY A 521 -12.32 27.27 -1.24
C GLY A 521 -11.04 26.96 -2.02
N CYS A 522 -11.10 26.10 -3.05
CA CYS A 522 -9.96 25.90 -3.94
C CYS A 522 -9.79 27.14 -4.83
N ARG A 523 -8.72 27.90 -4.59
CA ARG A 523 -8.31 29.08 -5.39
C ARG A 523 -6.99 28.78 -6.08
N CYS A 524 -7.08 28.16 -7.26
CA CYS A 524 -5.91 27.80 -8.06
C CYS A 524 -5.87 28.66 -9.32
N SER A 525 -5.19 29.81 -9.24
CA SER A 525 -4.94 30.68 -10.40
C SER A 525 -3.68 30.21 -11.15
N GLN A 526 -3.54 30.62 -12.41
CA GLN A 526 -2.37 30.27 -13.22
C GLN A 526 -1.11 30.99 -12.68
N PRO A 527 0.08 30.36 -12.77
CA PRO A 527 1.32 31.05 -12.44
C PRO A 527 1.59 32.20 -13.42
N CYS A 528 2.23 33.27 -12.92
CA CYS A 528 2.60 34.40 -13.76
C CYS A 528 3.69 34.07 -14.77
N SER A 529 4.57 33.10 -14.47
CA SER A 529 5.59 32.61 -15.40
C SER A 529 5.41 31.12 -15.58
N GLN A 530 5.28 30.66 -16.81
CA GLN A 530 5.07 29.24 -17.11
C GLN A 530 5.69 28.87 -18.46
N ASP A 531 6.41 27.76 -18.49
CA ASP A 531 6.90 27.15 -19.71
C ASP A 531 6.02 25.95 -20.07
N VAL A 532 5.45 25.96 -21.27
CA VAL A 532 4.55 24.92 -21.77
C VAL A 532 5.14 24.28 -23.01
N TYR A 533 5.23 22.95 -23.02
CA TYR A 533 5.69 22.19 -24.17
C TYR A 533 4.49 21.65 -24.96
N SER A 534 4.30 22.12 -26.19
CA SER A 534 3.35 21.50 -27.12
C SER A 534 4.03 20.32 -27.81
N VAL A 535 3.33 19.19 -27.91
CA VAL A 535 3.86 17.94 -28.45
C VAL A 535 3.07 17.49 -29.68
N SER A 536 3.76 17.20 -30.77
CA SER A 536 3.24 16.57 -31.97
C SER A 536 3.66 15.10 -32.00
N TYR A 537 2.70 14.19 -32.19
CA TYR A 537 2.96 12.75 -32.21
C TYR A 537 2.99 12.21 -33.65
N SER A 538 3.99 11.38 -33.94
CA SER A 538 3.99 10.50 -35.10
C SER A 538 4.57 9.13 -34.74
N ALA A 539 4.21 8.09 -35.50
CA ALA A 539 4.69 6.75 -35.24
C ALA A 539 4.97 5.98 -36.52
N SER A 540 5.97 5.09 -36.45
CA SER A 540 6.32 4.15 -37.53
C SER A 540 6.61 2.77 -36.96
N ARG A 541 6.47 1.72 -37.75
CA ARG A 541 6.64 0.33 -37.27
C ARG A 541 8.10 0.03 -36.95
N TRP A 542 8.35 -0.62 -35.81
CA TRP A 542 9.69 -1.02 -35.37
C TRP A 542 9.73 -2.44 -34.79
N PRO A 543 10.77 -3.24 -35.05
CA PRO A 543 11.81 -3.04 -36.05
C PRO A 543 11.28 -3.19 -37.49
N ALA A 544 11.95 -2.52 -38.44
CA ALA A 544 11.63 -2.59 -39.86
C ALA A 544 11.96 -3.97 -40.45
N VAL A 545 13.14 -4.52 -40.12
CA VAL A 545 13.65 -5.80 -40.64
C VAL A 545 14.10 -6.74 -39.52
N PRO A 546 14.01 -8.07 -39.71
CA PRO A 546 14.43 -9.09 -38.72
C PRO A 546 15.94 -9.25 -38.54
N GLY A 547 16.77 -8.35 -39.11
CA GLY A 547 18.22 -8.53 -39.18
C GLY A 547 18.97 -8.25 -37.88
N ASP A 548 18.40 -7.47 -36.94
CA ASP A 548 19.07 -7.09 -35.71
C ASP A 548 18.69 -8.02 -34.54
N GLN A 549 19.58 -8.96 -34.21
CA GLN A 549 19.44 -9.88 -33.07
C GLN A 549 19.90 -9.28 -31.73
N SER A 550 20.43 -8.05 -31.72
CA SER A 550 20.88 -7.41 -30.46
C SER A 550 19.71 -7.23 -29.49
N GLY A 551 19.88 -7.57 -28.21
CA GLY A 551 18.82 -7.45 -27.19
C GLY A 551 17.77 -8.56 -27.16
N CYS A 552 17.88 -9.59 -28.03
CA CYS A 552 17.05 -10.79 -27.94
C CYS A 552 17.70 -11.88 -27.07
N PRO A 553 16.90 -12.76 -26.43
CA PRO A 553 17.43 -13.92 -25.72
C PRO A 553 18.27 -14.84 -26.63
N ASN A 554 19.37 -15.37 -26.09
CA ASN A 554 20.32 -16.21 -26.83
C ASN A 554 19.66 -17.47 -27.41
N GLY A 555 19.90 -17.74 -28.71
CA GLY A 555 19.40 -18.94 -29.40
C GLY A 555 18.04 -18.81 -30.08
N MET A 556 17.44 -17.62 -30.10
CA MET A 556 16.16 -17.37 -30.77
C MET A 556 16.35 -17.14 -32.28
N ALA A 557 15.47 -17.72 -33.10
CA ALA A 557 15.48 -17.49 -34.55
C ALA A 557 15.14 -16.02 -34.89
N PRO A 558 15.66 -15.44 -36.00
CA PRO A 558 15.48 -14.03 -36.34
C PRO A 558 14.01 -13.57 -36.38
N HIS A 559 13.12 -14.42 -36.91
CA HIS A 559 11.69 -14.12 -36.98
C HIS A 559 11.03 -14.05 -35.59
N HIS A 560 11.39 -14.96 -34.68
CA HIS A 560 10.89 -14.96 -33.31
C HIS A 560 11.42 -13.76 -32.52
N CYS A 561 12.69 -13.39 -32.70
CA CYS A 561 13.28 -12.19 -32.10
C CYS A 561 12.57 -10.91 -32.57
N LEU A 562 12.18 -10.84 -33.83
CA LEU A 562 11.40 -9.71 -34.35
C LEU A 562 10.00 -9.62 -33.73
N MET A 563 9.31 -10.74 -33.51
CA MET A 563 8.02 -10.72 -32.80
C MET A 563 8.19 -10.33 -31.33
N TYR A 564 9.22 -10.88 -30.67
CA TYR A 564 9.58 -10.51 -29.30
C TYR A 564 9.84 -9.00 -29.15
N LYS A 565 10.64 -8.40 -30.03
CA LYS A 565 10.90 -6.95 -30.03
C LYS A 565 9.63 -6.14 -30.31
N ARG A 566 8.71 -6.64 -31.14
CA ARG A 566 7.45 -5.95 -31.45
C ARG A 566 6.46 -5.98 -30.30
N GLU A 567 6.43 -7.09 -29.57
CA GLU A 567 5.54 -7.22 -28.43
C GLU A 567 6.08 -6.45 -27.22
N GLN A 568 7.37 -6.59 -26.92
CA GLN A 568 7.94 -6.12 -25.66
C GLN A 568 8.73 -4.81 -25.76
N GLY A 569 9.19 -4.42 -26.96
CA GLY A 569 10.05 -3.26 -27.13
C GLY A 569 9.30 -2.04 -27.67
N ALA A 570 9.64 -0.85 -27.18
CA ALA A 570 9.15 0.42 -27.72
C ALA A 570 10.33 1.38 -27.94
N MET A 571 10.38 1.98 -29.12
CA MET A 571 11.41 2.97 -29.46
C MET A 571 10.79 4.37 -29.34
N ILE A 572 11.42 5.26 -28.58
CA ILE A 572 10.89 6.58 -28.27
C ILE A 572 11.90 7.63 -28.72
N GLU A 573 11.42 8.65 -29.43
CA GLU A 573 12.22 9.78 -29.89
C GLU A 573 11.55 11.07 -29.43
N VAL A 574 12.25 11.91 -28.68
CA VAL A 574 11.78 13.22 -28.22
C VAL A 574 12.75 14.28 -28.73
N TYR A 575 12.26 15.22 -29.53
CA TYR A 575 13.13 16.21 -30.18
C TYR A 575 12.42 17.54 -30.42
N PHE A 576 13.18 18.64 -30.44
CA PHE A 576 12.65 19.93 -30.86
C PHE A 576 12.41 19.92 -32.37
N GLU A 577 11.20 20.33 -32.78
CA GLU A 577 10.87 20.49 -34.20
C GLU A 577 11.66 21.63 -34.84
N GLN A 578 11.87 22.71 -34.08
CA GLN A 578 12.63 23.89 -34.43
C GLN A 578 13.33 24.41 -33.17
N LEU A 579 14.49 25.05 -33.32
CA LEU A 579 15.25 25.64 -32.19
C LEU A 579 14.79 27.06 -31.80
N ASN A 580 13.57 27.44 -32.19
CA ASN A 580 12.92 28.65 -31.72
C ASN A 580 11.93 28.30 -30.60
N TYR A 581 11.52 29.32 -29.85
CA TYR A 581 10.44 29.21 -28.88
C TYR A 581 9.49 30.38 -29.08
N GLU A 582 8.22 30.17 -28.73
CA GLU A 582 7.21 31.23 -28.75
C GLU A 582 7.20 31.90 -27.38
N SER A 583 7.32 33.24 -27.34
CA SER A 583 7.21 34.02 -26.11
C SER A 583 5.89 34.78 -26.11
N LEU A 584 5.02 34.49 -25.15
CA LEU A 584 3.73 35.13 -24.95
C LEU A 584 3.83 36.02 -23.70
N LEU A 585 4.00 37.33 -23.94
CA LEU A 585 4.18 38.32 -22.88
C LEU A 585 2.95 39.22 -22.80
N GLU A 586 2.31 39.29 -21.64
CA GLU A 586 1.29 40.29 -21.35
C GLU A 586 1.97 41.61 -20.92
N SER A 587 1.52 42.71 -21.52
CA SER A 587 1.96 44.06 -21.18
C SER A 587 0.75 44.96 -20.96
N GLU A 588 0.91 45.98 -20.12
CA GLU A 588 -0.17 46.93 -19.86
C GLU A 588 -0.54 47.68 -21.15
N ALA A 589 -1.81 47.63 -21.54
CA ALA A 589 -2.27 48.31 -22.75
C ALA A 589 -2.20 49.84 -22.62
N TYR A 590 -2.28 50.35 -21.39
CA TYR A 590 -2.30 51.77 -21.11
C TYR A 590 -1.56 52.08 -19.81
N GLY A 591 -0.35 52.61 -19.95
CA GLY A 591 0.48 53.02 -18.81
C GLY A 591 0.16 54.43 -18.31
N TRP A 592 0.65 54.74 -17.11
CA TRP A 592 0.56 56.07 -16.49
C TRP A 592 1.03 57.24 -17.39
N PRO A 593 2.12 57.11 -18.18
CA PRO A 593 2.56 58.19 -19.07
C PRO A 593 1.53 58.51 -20.16
N ASN A 594 0.87 57.49 -20.71
CA ASN A 594 -0.14 57.65 -21.75
C ASN A 594 -1.39 58.35 -21.16
N LEU A 595 -1.81 57.95 -19.95
CA LEU A 595 -2.89 58.61 -19.21
C LEU A 595 -2.64 60.10 -19.05
N LEU A 596 -1.43 60.46 -18.60
CA LEU A 596 -1.08 61.85 -18.34
C LEU A 596 -0.98 62.66 -19.65
N SER A 597 -0.48 62.04 -20.72
CA SER A 597 -0.40 62.65 -22.05
C SER A 597 -1.78 62.91 -22.63
N ASP A 598 -2.71 61.96 -22.54
CA ASP A 598 -4.05 62.13 -23.09
C ASP A 598 -4.88 63.11 -22.26
N PHE A 599 -4.77 63.05 -20.93
CA PHE A 599 -5.42 64.03 -20.06
C PHE A 599 -4.89 65.45 -20.30
N GLY A 600 -3.57 65.61 -20.36
CA GLY A 600 -2.93 66.89 -20.69
C GLY A 600 -3.26 67.37 -22.09
N GLY A 601 -3.31 66.46 -23.07
CA GLY A 601 -3.69 66.74 -24.45
C GLY A 601 -5.12 67.24 -24.57
N GLN A 602 -6.07 66.58 -23.91
CA GLN A 602 -7.48 67.00 -23.91
C GLN A 602 -7.65 68.34 -23.17
N LEU A 603 -7.07 68.51 -21.98
CA LEU A 603 -7.16 69.78 -21.25
C LEU A 603 -6.50 70.94 -22.02
N GLY A 604 -5.36 70.69 -22.65
CA GLY A 604 -4.67 71.65 -23.48
C GLY A 604 -5.46 72.02 -24.74
N LEU A 605 -6.11 71.05 -25.38
CA LEU A 605 -6.91 71.28 -26.58
C LEU A 605 -8.21 72.04 -26.30
N TRP A 606 -8.97 71.63 -25.27
CA TRP A 606 -10.30 72.18 -25.00
C TRP A 606 -10.28 73.45 -24.17
N MET A 607 -9.39 73.55 -23.18
CA MET A 607 -9.35 74.67 -22.24
C MET A 607 -8.07 75.51 -22.36
N GLY A 608 -7.10 75.12 -23.19
CA GLY A 608 -5.79 75.78 -23.24
C GLY A 608 -4.99 75.62 -21.94
N VAL A 609 -5.41 74.71 -21.06
CA VAL A 609 -4.81 74.52 -19.74
C VAL A 609 -3.52 73.71 -19.90
N SER A 610 -2.43 74.28 -19.41
CA SER A 610 -1.13 73.61 -19.27
C SER A 610 -0.69 73.56 -17.81
N VAL A 611 0.36 72.80 -17.53
CA VAL A 611 1.01 72.79 -16.19
C VAL A 611 1.38 74.21 -15.74
N ILE A 612 1.76 75.09 -16.67
CA ILE A 612 2.08 76.49 -16.38
C ILE A 612 0.84 77.24 -15.89
N THR A 613 -0.32 77.07 -16.55
CA THR A 613 -1.57 77.72 -16.13
C THR A 613 -2.06 77.23 -14.77
N ILE A 614 -1.86 75.94 -14.44
CA ILE A 614 -2.19 75.40 -13.11
C ILE A 614 -1.28 76.02 -12.05
N MET A 615 0.03 76.13 -12.33
CA MET A 615 0.97 76.80 -11.43
C MET A 615 0.59 78.27 -11.20
N GLU A 616 0.17 78.99 -12.24
CA GLU A 616 -0.27 80.39 -12.13
C GLU A 616 -1.48 80.52 -11.20
N VAL A 617 -2.49 79.65 -11.36
CA VAL A 617 -3.66 79.61 -10.47
C VAL A 617 -3.26 79.28 -9.03
N CYS A 618 -2.32 78.34 -8.82
CA CYS A 618 -1.82 78.00 -7.49
C CYS A 618 -1.09 79.18 -6.83
N ILE A 619 -0.26 79.92 -7.57
CA ILE A 619 0.42 81.13 -7.08
C ILE A 619 -0.63 82.19 -6.72
N LEU A 620 -1.64 82.39 -7.57
CA LEU A 620 -2.70 83.35 -7.31
C LEU A 620 -3.53 82.96 -6.07
N ILE A 621 -3.88 81.69 -5.90
CA ILE A 621 -4.56 81.21 -4.69
C ILE A 621 -3.68 81.42 -3.46
N PHE A 622 -2.38 81.11 -3.56
CA PHE A 622 -1.44 81.31 -2.46
C PHE A 622 -1.30 82.78 -2.08
N ASP A 623 -1.19 83.69 -3.05
CA ASP A 623 -1.16 85.14 -2.82
C ASP A 623 -2.47 85.64 -2.21
N VAL A 624 -3.61 85.14 -2.67
CA VAL A 624 -4.93 85.48 -2.10
C VAL A 624 -5.05 84.97 -0.67
N ILE A 625 -4.63 83.74 -0.38
CA ILE A 625 -4.58 83.18 0.98
C ILE A 625 -3.64 84.01 1.86
N LEU A 626 -2.45 84.36 1.39
CA LEU A 626 -1.53 85.24 2.11
C LEU A 626 -2.11 86.64 2.32
N THR A 627 -2.96 87.14 1.41
CA THR A 627 -3.61 88.44 1.56
C THR A 627 -4.80 88.37 2.53
N ILE A 628 -5.51 87.24 2.58
CA ILE A 628 -6.68 87.01 3.45
C ILE A 628 -6.25 86.65 4.88
N PHE A 629 -5.24 85.79 5.04
CA PHE A 629 -4.66 85.43 6.35
C PHE A 629 -3.54 86.38 6.79
N GLY A 630 -2.99 87.19 5.87
CA GLY A 630 -2.03 88.26 6.15
C GLY A 630 -2.74 89.55 6.54
N VAL A 631 -2.99 89.65 7.84
CA VAL A 631 -3.27 90.91 8.53
C VAL A 631 -2.20 91.97 8.19
N THR A 632 -2.64 93.00 7.46
CA THR A 632 -2.19 94.41 7.51
C THR A 632 -0.84 94.69 8.18
N THR A 633 0.24 94.79 7.40
CA THR A 633 1.24 95.85 7.65
C THR A 633 1.48 96.60 6.37
N GLY A 634 0.84 97.76 6.26
CA GLY A 634 1.00 98.64 5.12
C GLY A 634 2.45 99.08 4.95
N ARG A 635 2.97 98.90 3.74
CA ARG A 635 4.03 99.78 3.24
C ARG A 635 3.94 99.89 1.74
N LYS A 636 3.43 101.05 1.30
CA LYS A 636 3.65 101.56 -0.05
C LYS A 636 5.15 101.53 -0.33
N ARG A 637 5.58 100.82 -1.38
CA ARG A 637 6.80 101.16 -2.12
C ARG A 637 6.59 100.91 -3.61
N THR A 638 6.39 102.04 -4.25
CA THR A 638 6.58 102.38 -5.66
C THR A 638 7.31 101.37 -6.54
N TYR A 639 6.69 101.11 -7.69
CA TYR A 639 7.28 100.56 -8.91
C TYR A 639 8.63 101.22 -9.24
N SER A 640 9.63 100.40 -9.56
CA SER A 640 10.68 100.78 -10.52
C SER A 640 11.01 99.58 -11.39
N ALA A 641 10.60 99.67 -12.65
CA ALA A 641 11.06 98.78 -13.71
C ALA A 641 12.60 98.86 -13.82
N LYS A 642 13.27 97.70 -13.78
CA LYS A 642 14.58 97.54 -14.41
C LYS A 642 14.56 96.26 -15.23
N LYS A 643 14.42 96.49 -16.54
CA LYS A 643 14.58 95.56 -17.63
C LYS A 643 16.06 95.17 -17.69
N THR A 644 16.39 93.92 -17.40
CA THR A 644 17.69 93.36 -17.78
C THR A 644 17.43 92.10 -18.60
N MET A 645 17.56 92.28 -19.91
CA MET A 645 17.51 91.25 -20.93
C MET A 645 18.82 90.46 -20.82
N SER A 646 18.78 89.18 -20.44
CA SER A 646 19.90 88.25 -20.66
C SER A 646 19.39 87.04 -21.43
N THR A 647 19.63 87.09 -22.72
CA THR A 647 19.60 85.99 -23.68
C THR A 647 20.37 84.79 -23.12
N PHE A 648 19.74 83.63 -23.01
CA PHE A 648 20.46 82.36 -22.89
C PHE A 648 19.93 81.38 -23.94
N ARG A 649 20.73 81.22 -25.00
CA ARG A 649 20.65 80.08 -25.93
C ARG A 649 20.93 78.81 -25.13
N TYR A 650 20.14 77.76 -25.34
CA TYR A 650 20.65 76.41 -25.18
C TYR A 650 20.41 75.61 -26.47
N SER A 651 21.54 75.10 -26.96
CA SER A 651 21.72 74.29 -28.16
C SER A 651 21.19 72.88 -27.93
N MET A 652 20.58 72.32 -28.98
CA MET A 652 20.52 70.87 -29.18
C MET A 652 21.92 70.26 -29.08
N THR A 653 22.04 69.14 -28.37
CA THR A 653 22.96 68.06 -28.73
C THR A 653 22.36 66.73 -28.31
N LYS A 654 22.32 65.82 -29.28
CA LYS A 654 22.06 64.38 -29.17
C LYS A 654 22.97 63.72 -28.13
N HIS A 655 22.44 62.73 -27.42
CA HIS A 655 23.01 61.39 -27.37
C HIS A 655 21.90 60.35 -27.16
#